data_AF-A0A397HAV4-F1
#
_entry.id   AF-A0A397HAV4-F1
#
_cell.length_a   1.000
_cell.length_b   1.000
_cell.length_c   1.000
_cell.angle_alpha   90.00
_cell.angle_beta   90.00
_cell.angle_gamma   90.00
#
_symmetry.space_group_name_H-M   'P 1'
#
loop_
_entity.id
_entity.type
_entity.pdbx_description
1 polymer ?
#
loop_
_entity_poly.entity_id
_entity_poly.type
_entity_poly.pdbx_seq_one_letter_code
_entity_poly.pdbx_strand_id
1 'polypeptide(L)'
;MADQGGPQYSAAYLAEDRRPALLSVAITFLVLSTSAVILRFVSRRIGRVGWHHEDIFIILGWIFYVALISVGIGDMRYGGVGLHQARVMAIDPVMMQTWAKFLLAIAFIYIFAVILPKLAVLSLYISIFNRHRVSRITCYATGVLMIGNCIGCAAAGFAVCTPLRRLWDMSVDGHCFNINAWFRYSRIVNLVSDVVMLILPIPHVIRLQSTMRLKVGLLITFLLGSVGLIAGLIAFFTFSTTNAVSDNTWSAALLIIWTLVEVGMYLIASCLIAYQPLAKFIWRNTWRRWRGQKNSSLDQEHSHVWVRTNGTLPSQSHTTRGKADDEYLELVSRERSDRGSSISGGIMVERQLLVFQLSFLIITMAAPAQKFKVADISLAAFGRREIELAEIEMPGLMAIRRRYAEDQPLKGARIAGCLHMTIQTAVLIETLTALGAEVTWTSCNIFSTQDHAAAAIAASGVPVFAWKGETEEEYQWCLEQQLNAFKDGQKLNLILDDGGDLTALVHSKYPEMLKGCYGVSEETTTGVHHLYRMLKENKLLVPAINVNDSVTKSKFDNLYGCRESLIDGIKRATDVMIAGKVAVVAGYGDVGKGCADALRSMGARVLVTEVDPINALQAAVQGYQVTTMEEAAPQGQIFVTTTGCRDILVGKHFEVMRNDAIVCNIGHFDIEIDVAWLKANAKSVQNIKPQVDRYLMPNGNHIILLAEGRLVNLGCATGHSSFVMSCSFSNQVLAQIALYKAEDEAFGKKYIEFGTTGKKPVGVYVLPKILDEQVALLHLEHVNAKLSKLTPVQAEYLGLDIAGPFKSEIYRY
;
A
#
# COMPACT_ATOMS: atom_id res chain seq x y z
N MET A 1 -81.09 20.16 31.66
CA MET A 1 -80.84 20.69 30.30
C MET A 1 -79.34 20.77 30.11
N ALA A 2 -78.81 19.77 29.42
CA ALA A 2 -78.04 19.92 28.17
C ALA A 2 -76.54 20.01 28.51
N ASP A 3 -75.86 18.87 28.53
CA ASP A 3 -75.15 18.35 27.36
C ASP A 3 -74.04 19.33 26.94
N GLN A 4 -72.84 19.10 27.47
CA GLN A 4 -71.60 19.51 26.81
C GLN A 4 -70.71 18.27 26.72
N GLY A 5 -71.01 17.48 25.69
CA GLY A 5 -70.21 16.36 25.22
C GLY A 5 -68.76 16.77 24.99
N GLY A 6 -67.89 16.43 25.94
CA GLY A 6 -66.52 16.08 25.60
C GLY A 6 -66.55 14.77 24.80
N PRO A 7 -65.66 14.56 23.82
CA PRO A 7 -65.63 13.32 23.03
C PRO A 7 -65.60 12.10 23.97
N GLN A 8 -66.65 11.27 23.92
CA GLN A 8 -66.68 10.00 24.63
C GLN A 8 -65.69 9.05 23.94
N TYR A 9 -64.46 9.02 24.45
CA TYR A 9 -63.45 8.09 23.99
C TYR A 9 -63.88 6.65 24.33
N SER A 10 -63.73 5.72 23.38
CA SER A 10 -64.09 4.32 23.60
C SER A 10 -63.22 3.69 24.69
N ALA A 11 -63.77 2.72 25.44
CA ALA A 11 -62.98 1.99 26.45
C ALA A 11 -61.77 1.27 25.83
N ALA A 12 -61.89 0.83 24.58
CA ALA A 12 -60.78 0.26 23.82
C ALA A 12 -59.67 1.29 23.54
N TYR A 13 -60.02 2.52 23.14
CA TYR A 13 -59.07 3.62 22.92
C TYR A 13 -58.30 3.97 24.20
N LEU A 14 -58.99 4.14 25.34
CA LEU A 14 -58.32 4.46 26.60
C LEU A 14 -57.49 3.28 27.16
N ALA A 15 -57.79 2.04 26.75
CA ALA A 15 -57.05 0.85 27.17
C ALA A 15 -55.70 0.67 26.45
N GLU A 16 -55.49 1.33 25.30
CA GLU A 16 -54.21 1.27 24.59
C GLU A 16 -53.08 1.83 25.47
N ASP A 17 -51.93 1.15 25.48
CA ASP A 17 -50.76 1.49 26.30
C ASP A 17 -49.45 1.29 25.51
N ARG A 18 -48.70 2.36 25.28
CA ARG A 18 -47.39 2.34 24.60
C ARG A 18 -46.21 2.21 25.56
N ARG A 19 -46.44 2.27 26.87
CA ARG A 19 -45.38 2.18 27.87
C ARG A 19 -44.57 0.87 27.78
N PRO A 20 -45.17 -0.32 27.56
CA PRO A 20 -44.39 -1.55 27.40
C PRO A 20 -43.43 -1.50 26.21
N ALA A 21 -43.85 -0.91 25.08
CA ALA A 21 -43.01 -0.74 23.90
C ALA A 21 -41.85 0.22 24.16
N LEU A 22 -42.14 1.37 24.79
CA LEU A 22 -41.11 2.35 25.16
C LEU A 22 -40.10 1.77 26.16
N LEU A 23 -40.56 1.03 27.18
CA LEU A 23 -39.69 0.36 28.15
C LEU A 23 -38.80 -0.68 27.49
N SER A 24 -39.36 -1.49 26.59
CA SER A 24 -38.63 -2.53 25.89
C SER A 24 -37.50 -1.93 25.06
N VAL A 25 -37.80 -0.89 24.25
CA VAL A 25 -36.79 -0.19 23.45
C VAL A 25 -35.72 0.46 24.33
N ALA A 26 -36.13 1.12 25.42
CA ALA A 26 -35.20 1.77 26.35
C ALA A 26 -34.21 0.77 26.96
N ILE A 27 -34.68 -0.38 27.45
CA ILE A 27 -33.82 -1.42 28.03
C ILE A 27 -32.92 -2.03 26.96
N THR A 28 -33.47 -2.39 25.79
CA THR A 28 -32.69 -3.00 24.71
C THR A 28 -31.54 -2.10 24.28
N PHE A 29 -31.82 -0.82 24.01
CA PHE A 29 -30.76 0.08 23.55
C PHE A 29 -29.80 0.49 24.68
N LEU A 30 -30.25 0.57 25.94
CA LEU A 30 -29.35 0.77 27.08
C LEU A 30 -28.29 -0.34 27.16
N VAL A 31 -28.73 -1.60 27.04
CA VAL A 31 -27.85 -2.77 27.08
C VAL A 31 -26.91 -2.73 25.88
N LEU A 32 -27.44 -2.60 24.66
CA LEU A 32 -26.63 -2.61 23.43
C LEU A 32 -25.59 -1.48 23.40
N SER A 33 -25.98 -0.25 23.75
CA SER A 33 -25.07 0.89 23.71
C SER A 33 -24.03 0.82 24.82
N THR A 34 -24.41 0.38 26.02
CA THR A 34 -23.47 0.24 27.15
C THR A 34 -22.47 -0.88 26.89
N SER A 35 -22.93 -2.01 26.36
CA SER A 35 -22.03 -3.08 25.90
C SER A 35 -21.06 -2.59 24.83
N ALA A 36 -21.52 -1.77 23.87
CA ALA A 36 -20.66 -1.22 22.84
C ALA A 36 -19.56 -0.30 23.42
N VAL A 37 -19.92 0.60 24.34
CA VAL A 37 -18.96 1.48 25.02
C VAL A 37 -17.95 0.69 25.84
N ILE A 38 -18.39 -0.33 26.58
CA ILE A 38 -17.48 -1.21 27.35
C ILE A 38 -16.52 -1.95 26.42
N LEU A 39 -17.04 -2.57 25.35
CA LEU A 39 -16.23 -3.30 24.37
C LEU A 39 -15.20 -2.40 23.68
N ARG A 40 -15.51 -1.13 23.46
CA ARG A 40 -14.55 -0.14 22.93
C ARG A 40 -13.34 -0.01 23.84
N PHE A 41 -13.53 0.20 25.14
CA PHE A 41 -12.42 0.37 26.08
C PHE A 41 -11.64 -0.93 26.31
N VAL A 42 -12.33 -2.07 26.35
CA VAL A 42 -11.69 -3.39 26.39
C VAL A 42 -10.82 -3.62 25.15
N SER A 43 -11.33 -3.29 23.96
CA SER A 43 -10.60 -3.40 22.70
C SER A 43 -9.34 -2.51 22.68
N ARG A 44 -9.46 -1.25 23.11
CA ARG A 44 -8.30 -0.33 23.19
C ARG A 44 -7.25 -0.82 24.19
N ARG A 45 -7.68 -1.37 25.33
CA ARG A 45 -6.77 -1.95 26.34
C ARG A 45 -6.03 -3.17 25.79
N ILE A 46 -6.72 -4.06 25.07
CA ILE A 46 -6.10 -5.22 24.40
C ILE A 46 -5.10 -4.76 23.31
N GLY A 47 -5.43 -3.71 22.57
CA GLY A 47 -4.57 -3.14 21.55
C GLY A 47 -3.43 -2.25 22.06
N ARG A 48 -3.31 -2.03 23.37
CA ARG A 48 -2.37 -1.07 24.00
C ARG A 48 -2.43 0.33 23.35
N VAL A 49 -3.62 0.78 22.93
CA VAL A 49 -3.83 2.09 22.28
C VAL A 49 -4.10 3.13 23.36
N GLY A 50 -3.30 4.21 23.38
CA GLY A 50 -3.45 5.32 24.34
C GLY A 50 -4.77 6.10 24.19
N TRP A 51 -5.06 6.97 25.16
CA TRP A 51 -6.28 7.80 25.17
C TRP A 51 -6.25 8.85 24.05
N HIS A 52 -7.40 9.07 23.42
CA HIS A 52 -7.58 10.14 22.44
C HIS A 52 -8.83 10.98 22.76
N HIS A 53 -8.90 12.16 22.17
CA HIS A 53 -9.95 13.14 22.45
C HIS A 53 -11.36 12.61 22.12
N GLU A 54 -11.51 11.71 21.15
CA GLU A 54 -12.80 11.11 20.83
C GLU A 54 -13.36 10.23 21.96
N ASP A 55 -12.52 9.64 22.82
CA ASP A 55 -13.00 8.77 23.89
C ASP A 55 -13.71 9.56 25.00
N ILE A 56 -13.32 10.82 25.20
CA ILE A 56 -13.99 11.75 26.14
C ILE A 56 -15.40 12.04 25.65
N PHE A 57 -15.57 12.32 24.35
CA PHE A 57 -16.88 12.57 23.76
C PHE A 57 -17.80 11.34 23.84
N ILE A 58 -17.26 10.13 23.71
CA ILE A 58 -18.04 8.88 23.86
C ILE A 58 -18.50 8.67 25.30
N ILE A 59 -17.64 8.90 26.31
CA ILE A 59 -18.01 8.77 27.72
C ILE A 59 -19.08 9.78 28.09
N LEU A 60 -18.87 11.06 27.74
CA LEU A 60 -19.85 12.11 28.01
C LEU A 60 -21.17 11.83 27.27
N GLY A 61 -21.12 11.44 26.00
CA GLY A 61 -22.30 11.05 25.22
C GLY A 61 -23.06 9.89 25.85
N TRP A 62 -22.36 8.87 26.36
CA TRP A 62 -22.99 7.75 27.07
C TRP A 62 -23.66 8.19 28.38
N ILE A 63 -23.04 9.08 29.16
CA ILE A 63 -23.65 9.63 30.39
C ILE A 63 -24.96 10.35 30.07
N PHE A 64 -24.96 11.23 29.05
CA PHE A 64 -26.17 11.92 28.62
C PHE A 64 -27.22 10.96 28.04
N TYR A 65 -26.81 9.89 27.37
CA TYR A 65 -27.73 8.88 26.86
C TYR A 65 -28.40 8.06 27.98
N VAL A 66 -27.64 7.68 29.01
CA VAL A 66 -28.20 7.04 30.22
C VAL A 66 -29.17 7.99 30.91
N ALA A 67 -28.80 9.27 31.06
CA ALA A 67 -29.69 10.29 31.61
C ALA A 67 -30.98 10.43 30.79
N LEU A 68 -30.90 10.39 29.46
CA LEU A 68 -32.06 10.46 28.56
C LEU A 68 -33.02 9.29 28.80
N ILE A 69 -32.49 8.08 28.93
CA ILE A 69 -33.28 6.86 29.22
C ILE A 69 -33.90 6.94 30.62
N SER A 70 -33.13 7.35 31.63
CA SER A 70 -33.64 7.49 33.01
C SER A 70 -34.77 8.51 33.12
N VAL A 71 -34.63 9.65 32.44
CA VAL A 71 -35.65 10.70 32.40
C VAL A 71 -36.86 10.26 31.59
N GLY A 72 -36.69 9.52 30.48
CA GLY A 72 -37.80 8.93 29.73
C GLY A 72 -38.59 7.89 30.52
N ILE A 73 -37.93 7.02 31.29
CA ILE A 73 -38.59 6.07 32.19
C ILE A 73 -39.30 6.81 33.34
N GLY A 74 -38.70 7.89 33.85
CA GLY A 74 -39.32 8.78 34.82
C GLY A 74 -40.62 9.40 34.29
N ASP A 75 -40.61 9.87 33.05
CA ASP A 75 -41.79 10.44 32.39
C ASP A 75 -42.90 9.39 32.22
N MET A 76 -42.58 8.13 31.94
CA MET A 76 -43.57 7.05 31.88
C MET A 76 -44.25 6.79 33.22
N ARG A 77 -43.49 6.94 34.32
CA ARG A 77 -43.98 6.65 35.66
C ARG A 77 -44.74 7.82 36.27
N TYR A 78 -44.27 9.05 36.04
CA TYR A 78 -44.73 10.25 36.74
C TYR A 78 -45.40 11.29 35.82
N GLY A 79 -45.07 11.33 34.53
CA GLY A 79 -45.70 12.22 33.55
C GLY A 79 -46.80 11.55 32.72
N GLY A 80 -46.87 10.22 32.70
CA GLY A 80 -47.91 9.47 32.00
C GLY A 80 -47.70 9.34 30.49
N VAL A 81 -46.48 9.56 29.99
CA VAL A 81 -46.17 9.41 28.56
C VAL A 81 -46.44 7.97 28.10
N GLY A 82 -47.06 7.83 26.93
CA GLY A 82 -47.51 6.54 26.40
C GLY A 82 -48.89 6.10 26.86
N LEU A 83 -49.60 6.94 27.62
CA LEU A 83 -51.04 6.87 27.81
C LEU A 83 -51.72 8.01 27.05
N HIS A 84 -52.95 7.79 26.63
CA HIS A 84 -53.80 8.83 26.04
C HIS A 84 -53.99 10.01 27.00
N GLN A 85 -53.88 11.24 26.49
CA GLN A 85 -53.93 12.47 27.29
C GLN A 85 -55.22 12.55 28.14
N ALA A 86 -56.34 12.09 27.59
CA ALA A 86 -57.62 11.99 28.29
C ALA A 86 -57.56 11.04 29.51
N ARG A 87 -56.79 9.93 29.41
CA ARG A 87 -56.56 8.99 30.52
C ARG A 87 -55.61 9.56 31.57
N VAL A 88 -54.57 10.29 31.16
CA VAL A 88 -53.64 10.94 32.10
C VAL A 88 -54.37 11.99 32.94
N MET A 89 -55.18 12.85 32.29
CA MET A 89 -55.99 13.86 32.97
C MET A 89 -57.04 13.26 33.91
N ALA A 90 -57.56 12.07 33.62
CA ALA A 90 -58.52 11.36 34.46
C ALA A 90 -57.87 10.68 35.69
N ILE A 91 -56.57 10.35 35.62
CA ILE A 91 -55.83 9.74 36.74
C ILE A 91 -55.36 10.82 37.72
N ASP A 92 -54.62 11.82 37.23
CA ASP A 92 -54.14 12.95 38.02
C ASP A 92 -53.79 14.13 37.09
N PRO A 93 -54.52 15.27 37.17
CA PRO A 93 -54.24 16.47 36.39
C PRO A 93 -52.82 17.04 36.57
N VAL A 94 -52.17 16.78 37.72
CA VAL A 94 -50.80 17.26 38.02
C VAL A 94 -49.75 16.50 37.19
N MET A 95 -50.06 15.30 36.70
CA MET A 95 -49.17 14.54 35.82
C MET A 95 -48.88 15.27 34.51
N MET A 96 -49.83 16.06 33.98
CA MET A 96 -49.60 16.85 32.76
C MET A 96 -48.56 17.96 32.96
N GLN A 97 -48.53 18.58 34.14
CA GLN A 97 -47.50 19.57 34.47
C GLN A 97 -46.13 18.90 34.63
N THR A 98 -46.13 17.68 35.19
CA THR A 98 -44.93 16.85 35.36
C THR A 98 -44.37 16.40 34.00
N TRP A 99 -45.23 15.98 33.08
CA TRP A 99 -44.88 15.66 31.69
C TRP A 99 -44.21 16.85 30.99
N ALA A 100 -44.75 18.07 31.10
CA ALA A 100 -44.15 19.25 30.48
C ALA A 100 -42.74 19.57 31.02
N LYS A 101 -42.49 19.31 32.32
CA LYS A 101 -41.14 19.41 32.92
C LYS A 101 -40.19 18.34 32.37
N PHE A 102 -40.65 17.10 32.25
CA PHE A 102 -39.89 16.00 31.66
C PHE A 102 -39.60 16.25 30.18
N LEU A 103 -40.54 16.79 29.42
CA LEU A 103 -40.37 17.15 28.01
C LEU A 103 -39.23 18.16 27.82
N LEU A 104 -39.18 19.20 28.69
CA LEU A 104 -38.09 20.17 28.66
C LEU A 104 -36.75 19.51 29.01
N ALA A 105 -36.70 18.68 30.06
CA ALA A 105 -35.49 17.96 30.45
C ALA A 105 -34.98 17.02 29.34
N ILE A 106 -35.88 16.28 28.68
CA ILE A 106 -35.58 15.41 27.54
C ILE A 106 -35.03 16.24 26.38
N ALA A 107 -35.63 17.38 26.05
CA ALA A 107 -35.15 18.25 24.98
C ALA A 107 -33.71 18.74 25.21
N PHE A 108 -33.38 19.14 26.44
CA PHE A 108 -32.02 19.57 26.80
C PHE A 108 -31.02 18.42 26.76
N ILE A 109 -31.33 17.30 27.39
CA ILE A 109 -30.43 16.14 27.47
C ILE A 109 -30.18 15.57 26.06
N TYR A 110 -31.22 15.52 25.22
CA TYR A 110 -31.14 15.04 23.84
C TYR A 110 -30.09 15.78 23.03
N ILE A 111 -30.01 17.11 23.13
CA ILE A 111 -29.06 17.94 22.38
C ILE A 111 -27.62 17.46 22.62
N PHE A 112 -27.25 17.22 23.88
CA PHE A 112 -25.91 16.72 24.22
C PHE A 112 -25.74 15.25 23.84
N ALA A 113 -26.76 14.43 24.09
CA ALA A 113 -26.74 13.00 23.82
C ALA A 113 -26.55 12.71 22.32
N VAL A 114 -27.11 13.54 21.43
CA VAL A 114 -27.00 13.36 19.96
C VAL A 114 -25.73 13.98 19.38
N ILE A 115 -25.26 15.12 19.92
CA ILE A 115 -24.12 15.86 19.34
C ILE A 115 -22.78 15.25 19.74
N LEU A 116 -22.62 14.78 20.98
CA LEU A 116 -21.34 14.27 21.48
C LEU A 116 -20.82 13.03 20.72
N PRO A 117 -21.65 12.00 20.44
CA PRO A 117 -21.22 10.87 19.60
C PRO A 117 -20.84 11.29 18.18
N LYS A 118 -21.52 12.30 17.62
CA LYS A 118 -21.24 12.81 16.27
C LYS A 118 -19.93 13.60 16.22
N LEU A 119 -19.62 14.39 17.24
CA LEU A 119 -18.31 15.04 17.39
C LEU A 119 -17.18 14.01 17.50
N ALA A 120 -17.40 12.88 18.20
CA ALA A 120 -16.43 11.78 18.25
C ALA A 120 -16.13 11.20 16.85
N VAL A 121 -17.15 11.04 16.00
CA VAL A 121 -16.99 10.57 14.61
C VAL A 121 -16.29 11.61 13.74
N LEU A 122 -16.61 12.90 13.88
CA LEU A 122 -15.93 13.98 13.14
C LEU A 122 -14.46 14.10 13.52
N SER A 123 -14.12 14.01 14.81
CA SER A 123 -12.71 13.98 15.26
C SER A 123 -11.95 12.80 14.65
N LEU A 124 -12.60 11.65 14.52
CA LEU A 124 -12.04 10.50 13.85
C LEU A 124 -11.86 10.73 12.34
N TYR A 125 -12.82 11.35 11.65
CA TYR A 125 -12.69 11.68 10.22
C TYR A 125 -11.56 12.66 9.95
N ILE A 126 -11.35 13.64 10.84
CA ILE A 126 -10.21 14.55 10.76
C ILE A 126 -8.88 13.78 10.89
N SER A 127 -8.82 12.80 11.80
CA SER A 127 -7.66 11.92 11.97
C SER A 127 -7.38 11.05 10.74
N ILE A 128 -8.42 10.45 10.15
CA ILE A 128 -8.30 9.54 9.00
C ILE A 128 -8.01 10.30 7.69
N PHE A 129 -8.69 11.41 7.44
CA PHE A 129 -8.66 12.12 6.15
C PHE A 129 -7.77 13.38 6.16
N ASN A 130 -6.79 13.45 7.07
CA ASN A 130 -5.94 14.62 7.32
C ASN A 130 -5.28 15.21 6.06
N ARG A 131 -5.08 14.40 4.99
CA ARG A 131 -4.41 14.78 3.74
C ARG A 131 -5.28 15.62 2.78
N HIS A 132 -6.61 15.62 2.92
CA HIS A 132 -7.51 16.33 1.99
C HIS A 132 -8.08 17.63 2.59
N ARG A 133 -7.70 18.77 2.00
CA ARG A 133 -8.08 20.11 2.49
C ARG A 133 -9.59 20.33 2.54
N VAL A 134 -10.33 19.88 1.52
CA VAL A 134 -11.80 20.04 1.44
C VAL A 134 -12.50 19.28 2.56
N SER A 135 -12.23 17.97 2.69
CA SER A 135 -12.86 17.13 3.70
C SER A 135 -12.56 17.57 5.13
N ARG A 136 -11.34 18.09 5.37
CA ARG A 136 -10.94 18.67 6.65
C ARG A 136 -11.71 19.95 6.98
N ILE A 137 -11.85 20.87 6.01
CA ILE A 137 -12.65 22.09 6.18
C ILE A 137 -14.12 21.72 6.43
N THR A 138 -14.66 20.77 5.67
CA THR A 138 -16.04 20.30 5.86
C THR A 138 -16.26 19.69 7.25
N CYS A 139 -15.32 18.90 7.77
CA CYS A 139 -15.41 18.36 9.14
C CYS A 139 -15.43 19.47 10.19
N TYR A 140 -14.53 20.47 10.09
CA TYR A 140 -14.50 21.60 11.03
C TYR A 140 -15.76 22.46 10.92
N ALA A 141 -16.22 22.78 9.71
CA ALA A 141 -17.43 23.57 9.49
C ALA A 141 -18.67 22.86 10.07
N THR A 142 -18.79 21.54 9.86
CA THR A 142 -19.87 20.73 10.44
C THR A 142 -19.78 20.71 11.96
N GLY A 143 -18.58 20.52 12.53
CA GLY A 143 -18.39 20.55 13.99
C GLY A 143 -18.78 21.90 14.62
N VAL A 144 -18.38 23.02 13.99
CA VAL A 144 -18.76 24.38 14.44
C VAL A 144 -20.27 24.59 14.35
N LEU A 145 -20.90 24.17 13.26
CA LEU A 145 -22.35 24.24 13.09
C LEU A 145 -23.09 23.47 14.21
N MET A 146 -22.62 22.27 14.55
CA MET A 146 -23.24 21.44 15.59
C MET A 146 -23.05 22.02 16.99
N ILE A 147 -21.86 22.51 17.32
CA ILE A 147 -21.60 23.17 18.60
C ILE A 147 -22.43 24.46 18.71
N GLY A 148 -22.50 25.25 17.63
CA GLY A 148 -23.35 26.44 17.56
C GLY A 148 -24.84 26.10 17.75
N ASN A 149 -25.32 25.03 17.10
CA ASN A 149 -26.69 24.55 17.29
C ASN A 149 -26.96 24.07 18.72
N CYS A 150 -25.99 23.40 19.35
CA CYS A 150 -26.06 22.99 20.76
C CYS A 150 -26.27 24.19 21.68
N ILE A 151 -25.40 25.19 21.57
CA ILE A 151 -25.43 26.40 22.39
C ILE A 151 -26.72 27.19 22.13
N GLY A 152 -27.08 27.38 20.85
CA GLY A 152 -28.29 28.11 20.46
C GLY A 152 -29.57 27.44 20.94
N CYS A 153 -29.68 26.12 20.80
CA CYS A 153 -30.86 25.39 21.27
C CYS A 153 -30.92 25.31 22.80
N ALA A 154 -29.79 25.18 23.50
CA ALA A 154 -29.75 25.24 24.95
C ALA A 154 -30.20 26.62 25.47
N ALA A 155 -29.68 27.70 24.88
CA ALA A 155 -30.09 29.07 25.23
C ALA A 155 -31.59 29.30 24.95
N ALA A 156 -32.08 28.85 23.80
CA ALA A 156 -33.50 28.91 23.46
C ALA A 156 -34.36 28.11 24.45
N GLY A 157 -33.91 26.93 24.88
CA GLY A 157 -34.57 26.10 25.89
C GLY A 157 -34.83 26.84 27.22
N PHE A 158 -33.87 27.64 27.68
CA PHE A 158 -34.02 28.43 28.91
C PHE A 158 -34.92 29.66 28.71
N ALA A 159 -35.04 30.13 27.47
CA ALA A 159 -35.86 31.29 27.09
C ALA A 159 -37.21 30.91 26.46
N VAL A 160 -37.62 29.63 26.48
CA VAL A 160 -38.85 29.12 25.82
C VAL A 160 -40.08 29.93 26.19
N CYS A 161 -40.22 30.26 27.48
CA CYS A 161 -41.26 31.11 28.01
C CYS A 161 -40.65 32.14 28.96
N THR A 162 -41.23 33.34 28.99
CA THR A 162 -40.90 34.38 29.96
C THR A 162 -42.16 34.69 30.80
N PRO A 163 -42.24 34.25 32.07
CA PRO A 163 -41.29 33.40 32.82
C PRO A 163 -41.38 31.90 32.45
N LEU A 164 -40.28 31.15 32.63
CA LEU A 164 -40.16 29.73 32.24
C LEU A 164 -41.26 28.82 32.82
N ARG A 165 -41.77 29.19 34.01
CA ARG A 165 -42.85 28.49 34.71
C ARG A 165 -44.13 28.35 33.88
N ARG A 166 -44.38 29.27 32.94
CA ARG A 166 -45.56 29.24 32.05
C ARG A 166 -45.62 27.99 31.18
N LEU A 167 -44.49 27.32 30.93
CA LEU A 167 -44.44 26.09 30.13
C LEU A 167 -45.28 24.93 30.70
N TRP A 168 -45.35 24.82 32.03
CA TRP A 168 -46.11 23.76 32.72
C TRP A 168 -47.25 24.29 33.58
N ASP A 169 -47.40 25.61 33.69
CA ASP A 169 -48.46 26.28 34.43
C ASP A 169 -49.05 27.43 33.59
N MET A 170 -50.08 27.11 32.81
CA MET A 170 -50.71 28.07 31.88
C MET A 170 -51.46 29.21 32.59
N SER A 171 -51.59 29.15 33.91
CA SER A 171 -52.24 30.18 34.72
C SER A 171 -51.35 31.42 34.98
N VAL A 172 -50.04 31.29 34.73
CA VAL A 172 -49.05 32.36 34.91
C VAL A 172 -48.96 33.21 33.65
N ASP A 173 -49.25 34.52 33.75
CA ASP A 173 -49.12 35.46 32.64
C ASP A 173 -47.70 35.52 32.08
N GLY A 174 -47.59 35.52 30.74
CA GLY A 174 -46.31 35.54 30.03
C GLY A 174 -46.45 35.21 28.55
N HIS A 175 -45.32 35.20 27.85
CA HIS A 175 -45.25 34.87 26.43
C HIS A 175 -44.31 33.67 26.21
N CYS A 176 -44.70 32.74 25.35
CA CYS A 176 -43.86 31.62 24.91
C CYS A 176 -43.66 31.73 23.39
N PHE A 177 -42.44 31.57 22.91
CA PHE A 177 -42.23 31.48 21.46
C PHE A 177 -42.65 30.10 20.94
N ASN A 178 -42.77 29.96 19.62
CA ASN A 178 -43.27 28.74 19.00
C ASN A 178 -42.33 27.54 19.24
N ILE A 179 -42.67 26.72 20.24
CA ILE A 179 -41.94 25.51 20.65
C ILE A 179 -41.82 24.52 19.48
N ASN A 180 -42.87 24.38 18.67
CA ASN A 180 -42.86 23.50 17.50
C ASN A 180 -41.92 24.01 16.38
N ALA A 181 -41.75 25.32 16.25
CA ALA A 181 -40.77 25.90 15.32
C ALA A 181 -39.34 25.66 15.82
N TRP A 182 -39.11 25.78 17.13
CA TRP A 182 -37.81 25.50 17.75
C TRP A 182 -37.40 24.02 17.61
N PHE A 183 -38.30 23.07 17.91
CA PHE A 183 -38.04 21.65 17.70
C PHE A 183 -37.79 21.31 16.22
N ARG A 184 -38.55 21.92 15.29
CA ARG A 184 -38.33 21.75 13.84
C ARG A 184 -36.95 22.24 13.42
N TYR A 185 -36.55 23.43 13.86
CA TYR A 185 -35.22 23.99 13.56
C TYR A 185 -34.11 23.06 14.07
N SER A 186 -34.16 22.67 15.35
CA SER A 186 -33.13 21.80 15.94
C SER A 186 -33.03 20.46 15.21
N ARG A 187 -34.16 19.86 14.80
CA ARG A 187 -34.18 18.58 14.07
C ARG A 187 -33.69 18.71 12.64
N ILE A 188 -33.98 19.81 11.94
CA ILE A 188 -33.47 20.06 10.58
C ILE A 188 -31.94 20.18 10.59
N VAL A 189 -31.38 20.98 11.52
CA VAL A 189 -29.92 21.14 11.62
C VAL A 189 -29.24 19.82 11.96
N ASN A 190 -29.84 19.02 12.86
CA ASN A 190 -29.34 17.69 13.20
C ASN A 190 -29.36 16.75 11.99
N LEU A 191 -30.47 16.72 11.23
CA LEU A 191 -30.62 15.89 10.03
C LEU A 191 -29.64 16.28 8.91
N VAL A 192 -29.42 17.58 8.69
CA VAL A 192 -28.44 18.06 7.71
C VAL A 192 -27.04 17.62 8.10
N SER A 193 -26.68 17.68 9.38
CA SER A 193 -25.37 17.19 9.85
C SER A 193 -25.17 15.69 9.58
N ASP A 194 -26.24 14.88 9.67
CA ASP A 194 -26.19 13.45 9.39
C ASP A 194 -25.95 13.12 7.92
N VAL A 195 -26.64 13.85 7.02
CA VAL A 195 -26.44 13.70 5.58
C VAL A 195 -25.00 14.08 5.20
N VAL A 196 -24.47 15.17 5.75
CA VAL A 196 -23.09 15.60 5.51
C VAL A 196 -22.10 14.56 6.02
N MET A 197 -22.29 14.03 7.23
CA MET A 197 -21.43 12.99 7.80
C MET A 197 -21.47 11.68 7.02
N LEU A 198 -22.62 11.32 6.43
CA LEU A 198 -22.76 10.14 5.58
C LEU A 198 -22.05 10.30 4.23
N ILE A 199 -22.14 11.47 3.59
CA ILE A 199 -21.57 11.72 2.26
C ILE A 199 -20.06 11.93 2.30
N LEU A 200 -19.56 12.65 3.32
CA LEU A 200 -18.17 13.08 3.43
C LEU A 200 -17.12 11.98 3.17
N PRO A 201 -17.25 10.76 3.71
CA PRO A 201 -16.28 9.69 3.49
C PRO A 201 -16.51 8.87 2.21
N ILE A 202 -17.66 8.97 1.52
CA ILE A 202 -17.98 8.13 0.34
C ILE A 202 -16.96 8.31 -0.79
N PRO A 203 -16.60 9.54 -1.24
CA PRO A 203 -15.59 9.72 -2.27
C PRO A 203 -14.21 9.19 -1.86
N HIS A 204 -13.93 9.15 -0.57
CA HIS A 204 -12.67 8.64 -0.03
C HIS A 204 -12.67 7.11 0.06
N VAL A 205 -13.79 6.50 0.45
CA VAL A 205 -13.97 5.04 0.53
C VAL A 205 -13.98 4.41 -0.87
N ILE A 206 -14.64 5.03 -1.85
CA ILE A 206 -14.68 4.56 -3.25
C ILE A 206 -13.27 4.63 -3.87
N ARG A 207 -12.49 5.64 -3.51
CA ARG A 207 -11.09 5.80 -3.97
C ARG A 207 -10.09 5.05 -3.07
N LEU A 208 -10.56 4.37 -2.02
CA LEU A 208 -9.72 3.64 -1.07
C LEU A 208 -9.40 2.25 -1.64
N GLN A 209 -8.16 2.04 -2.07
CA GLN A 209 -7.62 0.72 -2.43
C GLN A 209 -7.21 -0.07 -1.17
N SER A 210 -8.16 -0.30 -0.25
CA SER A 210 -7.92 -1.01 1.02
C SER A 210 -8.39 -2.47 1.03
N THR A 211 -7.87 -3.25 1.97
CA THR A 211 -8.25 -4.66 2.19
C THR A 211 -9.75 -4.80 2.51
N MET A 212 -10.39 -5.85 2.00
CA MET A 212 -11.85 -6.05 2.13
C MET A 212 -12.35 -5.98 3.57
N ARG A 213 -11.53 -6.30 4.58
CA ARG A 213 -11.89 -6.18 6.01
C ARG A 213 -12.04 -4.74 6.47
N LEU A 214 -11.22 -3.81 5.96
CA LEU A 214 -11.34 -2.38 6.27
C LEU A 214 -12.51 -1.76 5.50
N LYS A 215 -12.75 -2.18 4.26
CA LYS A 215 -13.94 -1.78 3.49
C LYS A 215 -15.22 -2.28 4.16
N VAL A 216 -15.27 -3.52 4.61
CA VAL A 216 -16.41 -4.11 5.34
C VAL A 216 -16.61 -3.41 6.69
N GLY A 217 -15.55 -3.15 7.46
CA GLY A 217 -15.68 -2.43 8.74
C GLY A 217 -16.18 -0.98 8.58
N LEU A 218 -15.68 -0.27 7.56
CA LEU A 218 -16.17 1.06 7.20
C LEU A 218 -17.62 0.99 6.70
N LEU A 219 -17.94 0.06 5.80
CA LEU A 219 -19.30 -0.16 5.29
C LEU A 219 -20.30 -0.48 6.41
N ILE A 220 -19.95 -1.34 7.36
CA ILE A 220 -20.79 -1.65 8.54
C ILE A 220 -21.02 -0.40 9.39
N THR A 221 -19.98 0.42 9.58
CA THR A 221 -20.13 1.69 10.31
C THR A 221 -21.03 2.67 9.55
N PHE A 222 -20.95 2.72 8.22
CA PHE A 222 -21.85 3.52 7.37
C PHE A 222 -23.29 3.03 7.39
N LEU A 223 -23.50 1.72 7.34
CA LEU A 223 -24.82 1.11 7.42
C LEU A 223 -25.48 1.36 8.78
N LEU A 224 -24.73 1.33 9.88
CA LEU A 224 -25.27 1.63 11.20
C LEU A 224 -25.51 3.13 11.41
N GLY A 225 -24.65 3.99 10.83
CA GLY A 225 -24.87 5.43 10.79
C GLY A 225 -26.08 5.85 9.95
N SER A 226 -26.39 5.13 8.86
CA SER A 226 -27.57 5.39 8.04
C SER A 226 -28.87 4.99 8.74
N VAL A 227 -28.85 3.98 9.62
CA VAL A 227 -30.01 3.66 10.48
C VAL A 227 -30.30 4.77 11.48
N GLY A 228 -29.26 5.43 12.03
CA GLY A 228 -29.42 6.63 12.86
C GLY A 228 -30.12 7.77 12.09
N LEU A 229 -29.68 8.02 10.85
CA LEU A 229 -30.31 8.99 9.95
C LEU A 229 -31.79 8.65 9.66
N ILE A 230 -32.10 7.38 9.40
CA ILE A 230 -33.47 6.90 9.15
C ILE A 230 -34.34 7.10 10.40
N ALA A 231 -33.83 6.77 11.60
CA ALA A 231 -34.53 7.01 12.85
C ALA A 231 -34.79 8.51 13.07
N GLY A 232 -33.80 9.37 12.77
CA GLY A 232 -33.95 10.83 12.81
C GLY A 232 -35.00 11.37 11.83
N LEU A 233 -35.05 10.83 10.61
CA LEU A 233 -36.09 11.15 9.61
C LEU A 233 -37.48 10.72 10.08
N ILE A 234 -37.62 9.48 10.57
CA ILE A 234 -38.89 8.99 11.08
C ILE A 234 -39.35 9.82 12.27
N ALA A 235 -38.44 10.20 13.17
CA ALA A 235 -38.75 11.07 14.30
C ALA A 235 -39.16 12.48 13.84
N PHE A 236 -38.53 13.03 12.80
CA PHE A 236 -38.90 14.32 12.20
C PHE A 236 -40.27 14.28 11.53
N PHE A 237 -40.56 13.25 10.74
CA PHE A 237 -41.88 13.08 10.12
C PHE A 237 -42.94 12.82 11.17
N THR A 238 -42.69 11.94 12.14
CA THR A 238 -43.59 11.70 13.27
C THR A 238 -43.92 13.00 13.97
N PHE A 239 -42.93 13.84 14.30
CA PHE A 239 -43.17 15.15 14.90
C PHE A 239 -43.97 16.09 13.99
N SER A 240 -43.67 16.09 12.68
CA SER A 240 -44.32 16.97 11.70
C SER A 240 -45.78 16.56 11.43
N THR A 241 -46.09 15.27 11.45
CA THR A 241 -47.45 14.72 11.31
C THR A 241 -48.26 14.79 12.60
N THR A 242 -47.60 14.90 13.77
CA THR A 242 -48.26 14.94 15.09
C THR A 242 -48.98 16.28 15.36
N ASN A 243 -48.96 17.26 14.45
CA ASN A 243 -49.67 18.54 14.63
C ASN A 243 -51.18 18.50 14.25
N ALA A 244 -51.86 17.35 14.34
CA ALA A 244 -53.29 17.28 13.97
C ALA A 244 -54.19 16.38 14.84
N VAL A 245 -53.72 15.81 15.95
CA VAL A 245 -54.61 15.06 16.86
C VAL A 245 -54.25 15.41 18.31
N SER A 246 -55.27 15.74 19.10
CA SER A 246 -55.24 16.29 20.47
C SER A 246 -54.59 15.43 21.56
N ASP A 247 -53.79 14.42 21.21
CA ASP A 247 -53.20 13.46 22.15
C ASP A 247 -51.67 13.52 22.15
N ASN A 248 -51.15 14.50 22.91
CA ASN A 248 -49.73 14.80 22.94
C ASN A 248 -48.93 13.78 23.75
N THR A 249 -49.47 13.23 24.84
CA THR A 249 -48.78 12.26 25.70
C THR A 249 -48.65 10.89 25.04
N TRP A 250 -49.64 10.48 24.24
CA TRP A 250 -49.60 9.23 23.47
C TRP A 250 -48.61 9.28 22.30
N SER A 251 -48.61 10.40 21.58
CA SER A 251 -47.77 10.61 20.40
C SER A 251 -46.31 10.89 20.79
N ALA A 252 -46.09 11.57 21.92
CA ALA A 252 -44.76 11.80 22.48
C ALA A 252 -44.01 10.49 22.79
N ALA A 253 -44.71 9.42 23.18
CA ALA A 253 -44.05 8.13 23.41
C ALA A 253 -43.35 7.58 22.16
N LEU A 254 -43.99 7.72 20.98
CA LEU A 254 -43.39 7.29 19.71
C LEU A 254 -42.20 8.18 19.34
N LEU A 255 -42.29 9.47 19.61
CA LEU A 255 -41.18 10.41 19.40
C LEU A 255 -39.97 10.07 20.29
N ILE A 256 -40.21 9.75 21.57
CA ILE A 256 -39.17 9.35 22.51
C ILE A 256 -38.54 8.03 22.07
N ILE A 257 -39.32 7.03 21.65
CA ILE A 257 -38.81 5.75 21.11
C ILE A 257 -37.80 6.03 19.99
N TRP A 258 -38.17 6.83 19.00
CA TRP A 258 -37.27 7.11 17.87
C TRP A 258 -36.07 7.95 18.27
N THR A 259 -36.22 8.87 19.22
CA THR A 259 -35.09 9.62 19.78
C THR A 259 -34.10 8.73 20.55
N LEU A 260 -34.57 7.72 21.28
CA LEU A 260 -33.70 6.72 21.93
C LEU A 260 -32.96 5.86 20.90
N VAL A 261 -33.67 5.38 19.88
CA VAL A 261 -33.08 4.61 18.78
C VAL A 261 -32.03 5.44 18.03
N GLU A 262 -32.35 6.68 17.68
CA GLU A 262 -31.44 7.61 16.98
C GLU A 262 -30.12 7.76 17.74
N VAL A 263 -30.17 8.17 19.01
CA VAL A 263 -28.96 8.41 19.81
C VAL A 263 -28.20 7.11 20.09
N GLY A 264 -28.93 6.02 20.41
CA GLY A 264 -28.33 4.72 20.66
C GLY A 264 -27.55 4.19 19.44
N MET A 265 -28.08 4.36 18.23
CA MET A 265 -27.40 3.97 16.99
C MET A 265 -26.14 4.78 16.73
N TYR A 266 -26.14 6.10 16.96
CA TYR A 266 -24.93 6.91 16.84
C TYR A 266 -23.84 6.50 17.84
N LEU A 267 -24.23 6.16 19.07
CA LEU A 267 -23.30 5.71 20.10
C LEU A 267 -22.70 4.33 19.78
N ILE A 268 -23.49 3.41 19.24
CA ILE A 268 -23.01 2.08 18.79
C ILE A 268 -22.10 2.22 17.57
N ALA A 269 -22.52 2.99 16.56
CA ALA A 269 -21.76 3.22 15.33
C ALA A 269 -20.37 3.82 15.61
N SER A 270 -20.31 4.81 16.50
CA SER A 270 -19.05 5.46 16.89
C SER A 270 -18.10 4.56 17.70
N CYS A 271 -18.60 3.50 18.35
CA CYS A 271 -17.78 2.54 19.09
C CYS A 271 -17.13 1.47 18.20
N LEU A 272 -17.80 1.04 17.13
CA LEU A 272 -17.40 -0.11 16.29
C LEU A 272 -16.04 0.03 15.62
N ILE A 273 -15.63 1.25 15.27
CA ILE A 273 -14.36 1.49 14.58
C ILE A 273 -13.15 1.12 15.46
N ALA A 274 -13.32 1.17 16.79
CA ALA A 274 -12.27 0.83 17.75
C ALA A 274 -12.17 -0.68 18.05
N TYR A 275 -13.01 -1.55 17.46
CA TYR A 275 -13.01 -3.00 17.76
C TYR A 275 -11.93 -3.79 17.00
N GLN A 276 -11.15 -3.15 16.14
CA GLN A 276 -10.13 -3.84 15.34
C GLN A 276 -9.14 -4.69 16.17
N PRO A 277 -8.59 -4.20 17.31
CA PRO A 277 -7.74 -5.02 18.18
C PRO A 277 -8.48 -6.20 18.83
N LEU A 278 -9.71 -5.99 19.31
CA LEU A 278 -10.53 -7.04 19.91
C LEU A 278 -10.90 -8.13 18.89
N ALA A 279 -11.27 -7.75 17.67
CA ALA A 279 -11.58 -8.70 16.60
C ALA A 279 -10.35 -9.56 16.26
N LYS A 280 -9.15 -8.97 16.23
CA LYS A 280 -7.89 -9.71 16.07
C LYS A 280 -7.61 -10.64 17.25
N PHE A 281 -7.87 -10.20 18.48
CA PHE A 281 -7.65 -11.00 19.69
C PHE A 281 -8.61 -12.19 19.79
N ILE A 282 -9.91 -11.97 19.56
CA ILE A 282 -10.92 -13.02 19.52
C ILE A 282 -10.54 -14.00 18.41
N TRP A 283 -10.32 -13.53 17.18
CA TRP A 283 -9.91 -14.40 16.07
C TRP A 283 -8.68 -15.23 16.41
N ARG A 284 -7.63 -14.63 16.97
CA ARG A 284 -6.41 -15.34 17.38
C ARG A 284 -6.66 -16.40 18.46
N ASN A 285 -7.55 -16.14 19.42
CA ASN A 285 -7.86 -17.06 20.51
C ASN A 285 -8.88 -18.15 20.12
N THR A 286 -9.86 -17.84 19.28
CA THR A 286 -10.79 -18.84 18.72
C THR A 286 -10.04 -19.76 17.77
N TRP A 287 -9.10 -19.23 16.98
CA TRP A 287 -8.23 -20.01 16.11
C TRP A 287 -7.17 -20.82 16.89
N ARG A 288 -6.67 -20.31 18.03
CA ARG A 288 -5.86 -21.08 19.00
C ARG A 288 -6.65 -22.19 19.71
N ARG A 289 -7.93 -21.97 20.04
CA ARG A 289 -8.81 -23.04 20.57
C ARG A 289 -9.08 -24.12 19.52
N TRP A 290 -9.15 -23.74 18.25
CA TRP A 290 -9.28 -24.68 17.14
C TRP A 290 -7.98 -25.46 16.85
N ARG A 291 -6.80 -24.89 17.11
CA ARG A 291 -5.49 -25.59 17.10
C ARG A 291 -5.06 -26.17 18.46
N GLY A 292 -5.90 -26.06 19.48
CA GLY A 292 -5.58 -26.36 20.87
C GLY A 292 -5.66 -27.85 21.21
N GLN A 293 -5.00 -28.70 20.43
CA GLN A 293 -4.59 -30.04 20.85
C GLN A 293 -3.25 -30.40 20.19
N LYS A 294 -2.20 -29.60 20.45
CA LYS A 294 -0.84 -30.12 20.68
C LYS A 294 0.13 -29.00 21.11
N ASN A 295 0.61 -29.21 22.32
CA ASN A 295 1.85 -28.80 22.95
C ASN A 295 2.10 -27.34 23.34
N SER A 296 2.57 -27.30 24.58
CA SER A 296 2.76 -26.23 25.52
C SER A 296 4.14 -25.59 25.40
N SER A 297 4.23 -24.44 26.08
CA SER A 297 5.42 -23.90 26.74
C SER A 297 6.61 -23.62 25.85
N LEU A 298 6.70 -22.38 25.38
CA LEU A 298 7.81 -21.45 25.59
C LEU A 298 7.37 -20.08 25.02
N ASP A 299 8.02 -19.00 25.46
CA ASP A 299 7.85 -17.61 24.99
C ASP A 299 6.80 -16.75 25.73
N GLN A 300 7.10 -16.52 27.00
CA GLN A 300 7.04 -15.16 27.55
C GLN A 300 8.46 -14.63 27.57
N GLU A 301 8.76 -13.59 26.79
CA GLU A 301 9.45 -12.41 27.32
C GLU A 301 9.60 -11.26 26.29
N HIS A 302 9.31 -10.07 26.80
CA HIS A 302 9.74 -8.73 26.40
C HIS A 302 9.22 -8.07 25.10
N SER A 303 8.44 -7.02 25.32
CA SER A 303 7.96 -6.02 24.37
C SER A 303 8.22 -4.64 24.95
N HIS A 304 8.47 -3.65 24.07
CA HIS A 304 8.40 -2.17 24.21
C HIS A 304 9.78 -1.46 24.26
N VAL A 305 10.07 -0.32 23.57
CA VAL A 305 9.31 0.82 23.01
C VAL A 305 10.17 1.48 21.91
N TRP A 306 9.58 2.13 20.88
CA TRP A 306 10.12 3.38 20.31
C TRP A 306 9.03 4.41 19.99
N VAL A 307 9.49 5.66 19.97
CA VAL A 307 8.83 6.97 20.08
C VAL A 307 8.37 7.55 18.72
N ARG A 308 7.35 8.42 18.76
CA ARG A 308 6.78 9.21 17.66
C ARG A 308 7.58 10.49 17.35
N THR A 309 7.58 10.92 16.09
CA THR A 309 7.49 12.36 15.71
C THR A 309 6.78 12.56 14.35
N ASN A 310 6.10 13.70 14.22
CA ASN A 310 5.23 14.17 13.14
C ASN A 310 5.88 15.37 12.40
N GLY A 311 5.40 15.65 11.18
CA GLY A 311 5.31 17.00 10.59
C GLY A 311 6.01 17.17 9.23
N THR A 312 5.32 17.03 8.08
CA THR A 312 4.53 18.03 7.30
C THR A 312 5.30 19.17 6.65
N LEU A 313 5.16 19.33 5.32
CA LEU A 313 4.64 20.52 4.59
C LEU A 313 4.55 20.24 3.05
N PRO A 314 3.86 21.04 2.22
CA PRO A 314 2.78 20.55 1.36
C PRO A 314 2.94 20.79 -0.16
N SER A 315 1.87 20.38 -0.86
CA SER A 315 1.59 20.29 -2.30
C SER A 315 1.35 21.61 -3.07
N GLN A 316 1.32 21.50 -4.40
CA GLN A 316 0.24 21.88 -5.37
C GLN A 316 0.83 22.16 -6.77
N SER A 317 0.18 22.03 -7.95
CA SER A 317 -1.13 21.56 -8.41
C SER A 317 -1.21 21.62 -9.96
N HIS A 318 -1.91 20.64 -10.56
CA HIS A 318 -2.87 20.65 -11.70
C HIS A 318 -2.85 21.69 -12.85
N THR A 319 -3.16 21.27 -14.10
CA THR A 319 -4.52 21.32 -14.76
C THR A 319 -4.48 20.91 -16.26
N THR A 320 -5.21 19.85 -16.69
CA THR A 320 -6.39 19.76 -17.64
C THR A 320 -6.19 20.21 -19.11
N ARG A 321 -6.27 19.34 -20.13
CA ARG A 321 -7.40 18.62 -20.81
C ARG A 321 -8.22 19.49 -21.79
N GLY A 322 -8.26 19.08 -23.07
CA GLY A 322 -9.20 19.55 -24.11
C GLY A 322 -9.44 18.47 -25.17
N LYS A 323 -10.69 18.29 -25.57
CA LYS A 323 -11.25 17.33 -26.55
C LYS A 323 -11.86 18.11 -27.73
N ALA A 324 -11.93 17.45 -28.89
CA ALA A 324 -12.97 17.48 -29.95
C ALA A 324 -12.31 17.51 -31.35
N ASP A 325 -12.76 16.86 -32.40
CA ASP A 325 -13.68 15.75 -32.68
C ASP A 325 -13.45 15.39 -34.16
N ASP A 326 -13.46 14.09 -34.48
CA ASP A 326 -14.08 13.44 -35.64
C ASP A 326 -14.04 14.07 -37.05
N GLU A 327 -13.54 13.29 -38.05
CA GLU A 327 -14.37 12.55 -39.04
C GLU A 327 -13.47 11.79 -40.06
N TYR A 328 -13.99 10.70 -40.66
CA TYR A 328 -13.43 9.80 -41.70
C TYR A 328 -12.35 8.80 -41.24
N LEU A 329 -12.63 7.58 -40.77
CA LEU A 329 -13.62 6.57 -41.21
C LEU A 329 -13.62 6.33 -42.72
N GLU A 330 -12.74 5.42 -43.18
CA GLU A 330 -13.04 4.37 -44.17
C GLU A 330 -11.75 3.61 -44.52
N LEU A 331 -11.58 2.41 -43.96
CA LEU A 331 -10.73 1.29 -44.46
C LEU A 331 -10.57 0.12 -43.46
N VAL A 332 -11.42 0.04 -42.43
CA VAL A 332 -11.63 -1.19 -41.63
C VAL A 332 -13.00 -1.77 -41.97
N SER A 333 -13.22 -2.00 -43.27
CA SER A 333 -14.37 -2.70 -43.84
C SER A 333 -14.01 -4.16 -44.09
N ARG A 334 -13.77 -4.94 -43.03
CA ARG A 334 -13.75 -6.42 -43.13
C ARG A 334 -14.00 -7.21 -41.85
N GLU A 335 -14.74 -6.67 -40.89
CA GLU A 335 -15.33 -7.44 -39.77
C GLU A 335 -16.78 -7.02 -39.45
N ARG A 336 -17.54 -6.61 -40.46
CA ARG A 336 -18.98 -6.34 -40.36
C ARG A 336 -19.77 -7.15 -41.39
N SER A 337 -19.76 -8.48 -41.22
CA SER A 337 -20.78 -9.38 -41.77
C SER A 337 -20.86 -10.59 -40.85
N ASP A 338 -21.65 -10.45 -39.79
CA ASP A 338 -22.39 -11.50 -39.07
C ASP A 338 -22.62 -11.06 -37.64
N ARG A 339 -23.63 -10.21 -37.45
CA ARG A 339 -24.33 -10.07 -36.17
C ARG A 339 -25.74 -9.51 -36.40
N GLY A 340 -26.55 -10.31 -37.09
CA GLY A 340 -28.00 -10.28 -36.97
C GLY A 340 -28.45 -11.54 -36.22
N SER A 341 -29.19 -11.36 -35.13
CA SER A 341 -29.86 -12.38 -34.30
C SER A 341 -28.99 -13.25 -33.36
N SER A 342 -29.04 -12.95 -32.06
CA SER A 342 -29.67 -13.82 -31.04
C SER A 342 -29.32 -13.36 -29.62
N ILE A 343 -30.33 -13.45 -28.76
CA ILE A 343 -30.29 -13.15 -27.34
C ILE A 343 -29.58 -14.32 -26.64
N SER A 344 -28.27 -14.22 -26.39
CA SER A 344 -27.54 -15.20 -25.54
C SER A 344 -26.16 -14.72 -25.01
N GLY A 345 -25.82 -13.44 -25.10
CA GLY A 345 -24.49 -12.91 -24.74
C GLY A 345 -24.21 -12.67 -23.25
N GLY A 346 -25.21 -12.82 -22.37
CA GLY A 346 -25.06 -12.53 -20.94
C GLY A 346 -24.29 -13.59 -20.13
N ILE A 347 -24.16 -14.81 -20.65
CA ILE A 347 -23.66 -15.97 -19.88
C ILE A 347 -22.14 -16.20 -20.09
N MET A 348 -21.54 -15.58 -21.11
CA MET A 348 -20.12 -15.82 -21.44
C MET A 348 -19.15 -14.90 -20.68
N VAL A 349 -19.60 -13.72 -20.25
CA VAL A 349 -18.79 -12.76 -19.46
C VAL A 349 -18.68 -13.21 -18.00
N GLU A 350 -19.73 -13.83 -17.44
CA GLU A 350 -19.69 -14.40 -16.09
C GLU A 350 -18.72 -15.59 -15.99
N ARG A 351 -18.57 -16.42 -17.04
CA ARG A 351 -17.63 -17.55 -17.03
C ARG A 351 -16.16 -17.11 -17.04
N GLN A 352 -15.79 -16.03 -17.72
CA GLN A 352 -14.42 -15.51 -17.69
C GLN A 352 -14.07 -14.86 -16.35
N LEU A 353 -15.04 -14.19 -15.70
CA LEU A 353 -14.90 -13.69 -14.33
C LEU A 353 -14.83 -14.82 -13.30
N LEU A 354 -15.56 -15.93 -13.50
CA LEU A 354 -15.53 -17.08 -12.60
C LEU A 354 -14.17 -17.81 -12.66
N VAL A 355 -13.58 -17.97 -13.85
CA VAL A 355 -12.25 -18.59 -14.00
C VAL A 355 -11.17 -17.72 -13.38
N PHE A 356 -11.28 -16.38 -13.53
CA PHE A 356 -10.38 -15.45 -12.84
C PHE A 356 -10.56 -15.47 -11.31
N GLN A 357 -11.81 -15.59 -10.81
CA GLN A 357 -12.10 -15.74 -9.38
C GLN A 357 -11.67 -17.10 -8.80
N LEU A 358 -11.72 -18.17 -9.59
CA LEU A 358 -11.27 -19.51 -9.20
C LEU A 358 -9.73 -19.60 -9.12
N SER A 359 -9.01 -18.92 -10.02
CA SER A 359 -7.55 -18.76 -9.89
C SER A 359 -7.18 -17.88 -8.68
N PHE A 360 -7.99 -16.87 -8.35
CA PHE A 360 -7.78 -15.99 -7.20
C PHE A 360 -8.00 -16.71 -5.85
N LEU A 361 -8.91 -17.69 -5.80
CA LEU A 361 -9.20 -18.48 -4.59
C LEU A 361 -8.07 -19.47 -4.25
N ILE A 362 -7.39 -20.00 -5.27
CA ILE A 362 -6.32 -21.00 -5.11
C ILE A 362 -5.03 -20.37 -4.54
N ILE A 363 -4.73 -19.12 -4.88
CA ILE A 363 -3.50 -18.44 -4.40
C ILE A 363 -3.65 -18.00 -2.93
N THR A 364 -4.87 -17.74 -2.44
CA THR A 364 -5.12 -17.47 -1.01
C THR A 364 -5.09 -18.70 -0.10
N MET A 365 -4.87 -19.90 -0.64
CA MET A 365 -4.79 -21.16 0.12
C MET A 365 -3.45 -21.88 0.03
N ALA A 366 -2.43 -21.29 -0.62
CA ALA A 366 -1.08 -21.83 -0.54
C ALA A 366 -0.57 -21.71 0.91
N ALA A 367 -0.19 -22.85 1.50
CA ALA A 367 0.59 -22.81 2.73
C ALA A 367 1.94 -22.11 2.44
N PRO A 368 2.49 -21.33 3.39
CA PRO A 368 3.83 -20.77 3.23
C PRO A 368 4.83 -21.89 2.92
N ALA A 369 5.94 -21.55 2.26
CA ALA A 369 6.98 -22.51 1.93
C ALA A 369 7.37 -23.33 3.16
N GLN A 370 7.65 -24.63 3.00
CA GLN A 370 8.08 -25.45 4.13
C GLN A 370 9.49 -25.09 4.61
N LYS A 371 10.32 -24.55 3.71
CA LYS A 371 11.70 -24.14 3.96
C LYS A 371 11.87 -22.71 3.48
N PHE A 372 11.99 -21.76 4.40
CA PHE A 372 12.32 -20.36 4.11
C PHE A 372 12.94 -19.71 5.36
N LYS A 373 13.65 -18.61 5.16
CA LYS A 373 14.13 -17.73 6.23
C LYS A 373 14.08 -16.29 5.73
N VAL A 374 13.20 -15.51 6.34
CA VAL A 374 12.99 -14.08 6.05
C VAL A 374 12.92 -13.31 7.37
N ALA A 375 13.11 -11.99 7.34
CA ALA A 375 13.10 -11.17 8.55
C ALA A 375 11.77 -11.26 9.32
N ASP A 376 10.64 -11.03 8.62
CA ASP A 376 9.32 -11.07 9.22
C ASP A 376 8.25 -11.47 8.20
N ILE A 377 7.72 -12.71 8.35
CA ILE A 377 6.66 -13.24 7.48
C ILE A 377 5.34 -12.44 7.58
N SER A 378 5.14 -11.66 8.66
CA SER A 378 3.94 -10.83 8.83
C SER A 378 3.83 -9.71 7.78
N LEU A 379 4.94 -9.37 7.12
CA LEU A 379 5.02 -8.36 6.07
C LEU A 379 4.45 -8.83 4.71
N ALA A 380 4.11 -10.11 4.55
CA ALA A 380 3.66 -10.68 3.28
C ALA A 380 2.48 -9.93 2.64
N ALA A 381 1.52 -9.46 3.45
CA ALA A 381 0.37 -8.70 2.94
C ALA A 381 0.74 -7.28 2.49
N PHE A 382 1.84 -6.72 2.98
CA PHE A 382 2.39 -5.48 2.45
C PHE A 382 3.14 -5.74 1.14
N GLY A 383 4.03 -6.73 1.11
CA GLY A 383 4.73 -7.14 -0.11
C GLY A 383 3.79 -7.46 -1.27
N ARG A 384 2.72 -8.23 -1.03
CA ARG A 384 1.71 -8.53 -2.05
C ARG A 384 1.11 -7.27 -2.69
N ARG A 385 0.81 -6.24 -1.90
CA ARG A 385 0.24 -4.98 -2.42
C ARG A 385 1.24 -4.20 -3.26
N GLU A 386 2.52 -4.22 -2.91
CA GLU A 386 3.54 -3.60 -3.75
C GLU A 386 3.86 -4.42 -5.01
N ILE A 387 3.80 -5.75 -4.93
CA ILE A 387 3.88 -6.64 -6.10
C ILE A 387 2.74 -6.30 -7.08
N GLU A 388 1.49 -6.19 -6.61
CA GLU A 388 0.34 -5.82 -7.45
C GLU A 388 0.52 -4.45 -8.14
N LEU A 389 1.18 -3.49 -7.48
CA LEU A 389 1.55 -2.21 -8.11
C LEU A 389 2.67 -2.37 -9.13
N ALA A 390 3.69 -3.17 -8.79
CA ALA A 390 4.82 -3.40 -9.68
C ALA A 390 4.41 -4.17 -10.94
N GLU A 391 3.46 -5.10 -10.87
CA GLU A 391 2.94 -5.80 -12.06
C GLU A 391 2.39 -4.84 -13.12
N ILE A 392 1.76 -3.73 -12.70
CA ILE A 392 1.28 -2.69 -13.62
C ILE A 392 2.45 -1.99 -14.30
N GLU A 393 3.52 -1.73 -13.55
CA GLU A 393 4.74 -1.10 -14.06
C GLU A 393 5.69 -2.08 -14.77
N MET A 394 5.34 -3.36 -14.90
CA MET A 394 6.20 -4.37 -15.53
C MET A 394 5.55 -5.01 -16.77
N PRO A 395 5.25 -4.20 -17.81
CA PRO A 395 4.47 -4.65 -18.96
C PRO A 395 5.16 -5.77 -19.75
N GLY A 396 6.50 -5.77 -19.82
CA GLY A 396 7.28 -6.83 -20.47
C GLY A 396 7.07 -8.20 -19.83
N LEU A 397 7.25 -8.29 -18.51
CA LEU A 397 7.01 -9.53 -17.76
C LEU A 397 5.55 -9.97 -17.89
N MET A 398 4.59 -9.05 -17.75
CA MET A 398 3.17 -9.38 -17.86
C MET A 398 2.79 -9.88 -19.25
N ALA A 399 3.39 -9.31 -20.32
CA ALA A 399 3.16 -9.75 -21.68
C ALA A 399 3.80 -11.12 -21.95
N ILE A 400 5.00 -11.38 -21.44
CA ILE A 400 5.67 -12.69 -21.54
C ILE A 400 4.86 -13.76 -20.80
N ARG A 401 4.37 -13.47 -19.58
CA ARG A 401 3.44 -14.35 -18.86
C ARG A 401 2.25 -14.73 -19.73
N ARG A 402 1.57 -13.74 -20.32
CA ARG A 402 0.40 -13.99 -21.19
C ARG A 402 0.76 -14.78 -22.46
N ARG A 403 1.88 -14.43 -23.11
CA ARG A 403 2.31 -15.04 -24.37
C ARG A 403 2.62 -16.53 -24.23
N TYR A 404 3.27 -16.93 -23.13
CA TYR A 404 3.76 -18.29 -22.97
C TYR A 404 3.02 -19.12 -21.90
N ALA A 405 1.99 -18.57 -21.25
CA ALA A 405 1.25 -19.26 -20.19
C ALA A 405 0.66 -20.62 -20.65
N GLU A 406 0.09 -20.70 -21.85
CA GLU A 406 -0.55 -21.94 -22.32
C GLU A 406 0.45 -23.07 -22.56
N ASP A 407 1.65 -22.72 -23.04
CA ASP A 407 2.70 -23.72 -23.35
C ASP A 407 3.44 -24.22 -22.11
N GLN A 408 3.39 -23.47 -21.01
CA GLN A 408 4.15 -23.76 -19.77
C GLN A 408 5.61 -24.13 -20.08
N PRO A 409 6.38 -23.25 -20.76
CA PRO A 409 7.69 -23.59 -21.32
C PRO A 409 8.71 -23.98 -20.25
N LEU A 410 8.51 -23.61 -18.98
CA LEU A 410 9.40 -23.93 -17.88
C LEU A 410 8.86 -25.07 -17.01
N LYS A 411 7.85 -25.82 -17.45
CA LYS A 411 7.33 -26.97 -16.72
C LYS A 411 8.43 -28.03 -16.51
N GLY A 412 8.84 -28.20 -15.25
CA GLY A 412 9.92 -29.12 -14.86
C GLY A 412 11.29 -28.45 -14.71
N ALA A 413 11.39 -27.15 -15.00
CA ALA A 413 12.53 -26.32 -14.63
C ALA A 413 12.60 -26.16 -13.11
N ARG A 414 13.82 -26.19 -12.57
CA ARG A 414 14.17 -26.02 -11.16
C ARG A 414 15.28 -24.98 -11.10
N ILE A 415 14.86 -23.72 -10.93
CA ILE A 415 15.70 -22.54 -11.03
C ILE A 415 16.17 -22.16 -9.63
N ALA A 416 17.48 -22.20 -9.40
CA ALA A 416 18.10 -21.58 -8.22
C ALA A 416 18.45 -20.14 -8.58
N GLY A 417 17.80 -19.18 -7.92
CA GLY A 417 17.96 -17.75 -8.18
C GLY A 417 18.78 -17.05 -7.11
N CYS A 418 19.78 -16.28 -7.53
CA CYS A 418 20.57 -15.40 -6.68
C CYS A 418 20.56 -13.99 -7.29
N LEU A 419 19.60 -13.18 -6.87
CA LEU A 419 19.40 -11.81 -7.33
C LEU A 419 18.77 -11.03 -6.17
N HIS A 420 19.12 -9.74 -6.03
CA HIS A 420 18.52 -8.83 -5.05
C HIS A 420 17.04 -9.13 -4.79
N MET A 421 16.68 -9.49 -3.55
CA MET A 421 15.32 -9.93 -3.21
C MET A 421 14.38 -8.72 -3.01
N THR A 422 13.98 -8.09 -4.11
CA THR A 422 13.14 -6.89 -4.16
C THR A 422 11.71 -7.19 -4.63
N ILE A 423 10.85 -6.18 -4.64
CA ILE A 423 9.51 -6.25 -5.25
C ILE A 423 9.58 -6.54 -6.74
N GLN A 424 10.55 -5.98 -7.46
CA GLN A 424 10.73 -6.26 -8.89
C GLN A 424 11.08 -7.73 -9.10
N THR A 425 11.99 -8.26 -8.28
CA THR A 425 12.40 -9.66 -8.32
C THR A 425 11.25 -10.60 -7.94
N ALA A 426 10.39 -10.19 -7.02
CA ALA A 426 9.16 -10.92 -6.71
C ALA A 426 8.26 -11.11 -7.95
N VAL A 427 8.13 -10.09 -8.81
CA VAL A 427 7.40 -10.21 -10.09
C VAL A 427 8.14 -11.12 -11.08
N LEU A 428 9.47 -11.10 -11.12
CA LEU A 428 10.25 -12.07 -11.91
C LEU A 428 9.98 -13.51 -11.44
N ILE A 429 10.10 -13.78 -10.14
CA ILE A 429 9.84 -15.10 -9.54
C ILE A 429 8.43 -15.59 -9.90
N GLU A 430 7.42 -14.74 -9.73
CA GLU A 430 6.03 -15.10 -10.05
C GLU A 430 5.78 -15.26 -11.56
N THR A 431 6.65 -14.68 -12.41
CA THR A 431 6.63 -14.94 -13.85
C THR A 431 7.16 -16.34 -14.15
N LEU A 432 8.30 -16.70 -13.58
CA LEU A 432 8.91 -18.02 -13.77
C LEU A 432 7.98 -19.14 -13.28
N THR A 433 7.37 -18.98 -12.10
CA THR A 433 6.44 -19.98 -11.54
C THR A 433 5.16 -20.09 -12.36
N ALA A 434 4.58 -18.98 -12.84
CA ALA A 434 3.41 -19.00 -13.72
C ALA A 434 3.69 -19.67 -15.08
N LEU A 435 4.95 -19.71 -15.53
CA LEU A 435 5.39 -20.41 -16.74
C LEU A 435 5.78 -21.87 -16.50
N GLY A 436 5.62 -22.37 -15.26
CA GLY A 436 5.76 -23.78 -14.90
C GLY A 436 7.03 -24.12 -14.11
N ALA A 437 7.90 -23.15 -13.82
CA ALA A 437 9.12 -23.39 -13.07
C ALA A 437 8.86 -23.65 -11.57
N GLU A 438 9.67 -24.52 -10.99
CA GLU A 438 9.92 -24.53 -9.56
C GLU A 438 11.13 -23.65 -9.27
N VAL A 439 11.05 -22.82 -8.23
CA VAL A 439 12.03 -21.75 -7.97
C VAL A 439 12.44 -21.80 -6.50
N THR A 440 13.74 -21.59 -6.24
CA THR A 440 14.29 -21.26 -4.92
C THR A 440 15.09 -19.97 -5.04
N TRP A 441 15.15 -19.15 -3.97
CA TRP A 441 15.74 -17.81 -4.09
C TRP A 441 16.55 -17.35 -2.89
N THR A 442 17.63 -16.63 -3.19
CA THR A 442 18.42 -15.81 -2.24
C THR A 442 18.67 -14.43 -2.81
N SER A 443 19.00 -13.49 -1.93
CA SER A 443 19.58 -12.21 -2.35
C SER A 443 21.05 -12.41 -2.77
N CYS A 444 21.58 -11.56 -3.65
CA CYS A 444 23.01 -11.48 -3.99
C CYS A 444 23.74 -10.37 -3.21
N ASN A 445 23.05 -9.68 -2.29
CA ASN A 445 23.67 -8.66 -1.46
C ASN A 445 22.95 -8.49 -0.12
N ILE A 446 23.74 -8.45 0.95
CA ILE A 446 23.31 -8.41 2.35
C ILE A 446 22.38 -7.24 2.72
N PHE A 447 22.41 -6.12 1.98
CA PHE A 447 21.58 -4.95 2.25
C PHE A 447 20.49 -4.70 1.20
N SER A 448 20.38 -5.54 0.18
CA SER A 448 19.48 -5.27 -0.96
C SER A 448 18.06 -5.81 -0.80
N THR A 449 17.85 -6.75 0.12
CA THR A 449 16.55 -7.37 0.35
C THR A 449 15.51 -6.32 0.79
N GLN A 450 14.32 -6.41 0.21
CA GLN A 450 13.12 -5.76 0.73
C GLN A 450 12.32 -6.82 1.49
N ASP A 451 12.35 -6.77 2.82
CA ASP A 451 11.83 -7.85 3.67
C ASP A 451 10.36 -8.20 3.42
N HIS A 452 9.55 -7.21 3.05
CA HIS A 452 8.15 -7.42 2.69
C HIS A 452 7.99 -8.15 1.36
N ALA A 453 8.88 -7.94 0.39
CA ALA A 453 8.91 -8.72 -0.86
C ALA A 453 9.30 -10.18 -0.58
N ALA A 454 10.37 -10.40 0.18
CA ALA A 454 10.82 -11.72 0.60
C ALA A 454 9.70 -12.48 1.34
N ALA A 455 9.02 -11.81 2.28
CA ALA A 455 7.90 -12.39 3.01
C ALA A 455 6.71 -12.75 2.10
N ALA A 456 6.39 -11.91 1.10
CA ALA A 456 5.29 -12.17 0.18
C ALA A 456 5.54 -13.38 -0.73
N ILE A 457 6.78 -13.57 -1.18
CA ILE A 457 7.18 -14.73 -1.98
C ILE A 457 7.30 -15.99 -1.11
N ALA A 458 7.87 -15.91 0.09
CA ALA A 458 7.85 -17.03 1.02
C ALA A 458 6.43 -17.51 1.35
N ALA A 459 5.50 -16.55 1.50
CA ALA A 459 4.09 -16.84 1.75
C ALA A 459 3.35 -17.44 0.54
N SER A 460 3.83 -17.27 -0.70
CA SER A 460 3.24 -17.90 -1.88
C SER A 460 3.67 -19.37 -2.08
N GLY A 461 4.60 -19.85 -1.25
CA GLY A 461 5.09 -21.23 -1.26
C GLY A 461 6.47 -21.41 -1.91
N VAL A 462 7.08 -20.34 -2.41
CA VAL A 462 8.44 -20.35 -2.98
C VAL A 462 9.47 -20.24 -1.84
N PRO A 463 10.45 -21.15 -1.73
CA PRO A 463 11.54 -21.04 -0.77
C PRO A 463 12.39 -19.78 -0.99
N VAL A 464 12.45 -18.92 0.03
CA VAL A 464 13.28 -17.70 0.04
C VAL A 464 14.14 -17.68 1.29
N PHE A 465 15.45 -17.47 1.13
CA PHE A 465 16.41 -17.26 2.21
C PHE A 465 17.07 -15.91 1.98
N ALA A 466 16.45 -14.87 2.53
CA ALA A 466 16.90 -13.48 2.35
C ALA A 466 16.28 -12.54 3.40
N TRP A 467 17.09 -11.63 3.96
CA TRP A 467 16.65 -10.49 4.75
C TRP A 467 17.60 -9.30 4.59
N LYS A 468 17.14 -8.09 4.93
CA LYS A 468 18.01 -6.91 4.90
C LYS A 468 18.88 -6.88 6.16
N GLY A 469 20.19 -6.73 5.98
CA GLY A 469 21.15 -6.71 7.07
C GLY A 469 21.69 -8.09 7.47
N GLU A 470 21.78 -9.01 6.51
CA GLU A 470 22.51 -10.28 6.69
C GLU A 470 23.97 -10.03 7.08
N THR A 471 24.55 -10.92 7.88
CA THR A 471 26.02 -11.04 7.98
C THR A 471 26.58 -11.80 6.78
N GLU A 472 27.90 -11.76 6.57
CA GLU A 472 28.55 -12.56 5.52
C GLU A 472 28.34 -14.07 5.73
N GLU A 473 28.35 -14.55 6.97
CA GLU A 473 28.07 -15.95 7.28
C GLU A 473 26.61 -16.32 6.96
N GLU A 474 25.68 -15.42 7.26
CA GLU A 474 24.25 -15.61 6.95
C GLU A 474 24.00 -15.61 5.44
N TYR A 475 24.70 -14.74 4.69
CA TYR A 475 24.65 -14.69 3.23
C TYR A 475 25.11 -16.02 2.60
N GLN A 476 26.28 -16.52 3.00
CA GLN A 476 26.79 -17.82 2.53
C GLN A 476 25.88 -18.98 2.94
N TRP A 477 25.33 -18.93 4.16
CA TRP A 477 24.35 -19.91 4.62
C TRP A 477 23.09 -19.90 3.74
N CYS A 478 22.57 -18.73 3.37
CA CYS A 478 21.41 -18.59 2.49
C CYS A 478 21.65 -19.25 1.12
N LEU A 479 22.82 -19.00 0.51
CA LEU A 479 23.21 -19.63 -0.76
C LEU A 479 23.18 -21.15 -0.67
N GLU A 480 23.67 -21.75 0.42
CA GLU A 480 23.65 -23.20 0.60
C GLU A 480 22.24 -23.76 0.89
N GLN A 481 21.40 -23.02 1.61
CA GLN A 481 20.04 -23.49 1.92
C GLN A 481 19.18 -23.64 0.67
N GLN A 482 19.25 -22.69 -0.27
CA GLN A 482 18.41 -22.73 -1.47
C GLN A 482 18.68 -23.96 -2.35
N LEU A 483 19.92 -24.47 -2.35
CA LEU A 483 20.32 -25.64 -3.13
C LEU A 483 19.59 -26.93 -2.69
N ASN A 484 19.09 -26.97 -1.46
CA ASN A 484 18.42 -28.12 -0.85
C ASN A 484 16.91 -27.88 -0.61
N ALA A 485 16.36 -26.80 -1.18
CA ALA A 485 15.00 -26.35 -0.91
C ALA A 485 13.97 -26.76 -1.96
N PHE A 486 14.39 -27.34 -3.10
CA PHE A 486 13.47 -27.94 -4.07
C PHE A 486 12.69 -29.13 -3.46
N LYS A 487 11.49 -29.33 -3.98
CA LYS A 487 10.58 -30.42 -3.61
C LYS A 487 11.25 -31.77 -3.84
N ASP A 488 10.90 -32.74 -2.99
CA ASP A 488 11.37 -34.13 -3.07
C ASP A 488 12.90 -34.31 -3.09
N GLY A 489 13.66 -33.29 -2.66
CA GLY A 489 15.13 -33.32 -2.67
C GLY A 489 15.75 -33.27 -4.07
N GLN A 490 15.01 -32.75 -5.07
CA GLN A 490 15.52 -32.58 -6.43
C GLN A 490 16.66 -31.56 -6.48
N LYS A 491 17.54 -31.68 -7.48
CA LYS A 491 18.63 -30.73 -7.73
C LYS A 491 18.22 -29.67 -8.74
N LEU A 492 18.81 -28.47 -8.64
CA LEU A 492 18.68 -27.44 -9.67
C LEU A 492 18.98 -27.99 -11.06
N ASN A 493 18.32 -27.45 -12.07
CA ASN A 493 18.70 -27.68 -13.47
C ASN A 493 18.87 -26.38 -14.26
N LEU A 494 18.69 -25.22 -13.61
CA LEU A 494 18.98 -23.89 -14.14
C LEU A 494 19.48 -23.00 -13.00
N ILE A 495 20.34 -22.04 -13.34
CA ILE A 495 20.79 -20.98 -12.45
C ILE A 495 20.38 -19.64 -13.05
N LEU A 496 19.87 -18.74 -12.21
CA LEU A 496 19.67 -17.33 -12.52
C LEU A 496 20.48 -16.53 -11.51
N ASP A 497 21.47 -15.79 -11.97
CA ASP A 497 22.49 -15.20 -11.10
C ASP A 497 22.70 -13.71 -11.40
N ASP A 498 23.16 -13.01 -10.38
CA ASP A 498 23.54 -11.60 -10.41
C ASP A 498 24.82 -11.44 -9.58
N GLY A 499 25.95 -11.28 -10.27
CA GLY A 499 27.28 -11.15 -9.67
C GLY A 499 28.16 -12.39 -9.77
N GLY A 500 27.54 -13.55 -9.98
CA GLY A 500 28.21 -14.83 -10.18
C GLY A 500 28.54 -15.58 -8.89
N ASP A 501 28.05 -15.17 -7.72
CA ASP A 501 28.35 -15.82 -6.43
C ASP A 501 27.75 -17.22 -6.33
N LEU A 502 26.48 -17.39 -6.72
CA LEU A 502 25.84 -18.71 -6.76
C LEU A 502 26.51 -19.61 -7.79
N THR A 503 26.82 -19.06 -8.97
CA THR A 503 27.54 -19.76 -10.03
C THR A 503 28.91 -20.24 -9.53
N ALA A 504 29.68 -19.36 -8.88
CA ALA A 504 30.99 -19.69 -8.34
C ALA A 504 30.90 -20.77 -7.24
N LEU A 505 29.93 -20.65 -6.32
CA LEU A 505 29.69 -21.64 -5.27
C LEU A 505 29.40 -23.02 -5.86
N VAL A 506 28.45 -23.11 -6.79
CA VAL A 506 28.04 -24.39 -7.38
C VAL A 506 29.15 -24.99 -8.25
N HIS A 507 29.87 -24.19 -9.04
CA HIS A 507 30.97 -24.69 -9.87
C HIS A 507 32.17 -25.19 -9.05
N SER A 508 32.46 -24.55 -7.91
CA SER A 508 33.64 -24.88 -7.10
C SER A 508 33.36 -25.94 -6.03
N LYS A 509 32.24 -25.82 -5.31
CA LYS A 509 31.94 -26.65 -4.13
C LYS A 509 30.98 -27.79 -4.42
N TYR A 510 30.06 -27.62 -5.38
CA TYR A 510 29.02 -28.59 -5.71
C TYR A 510 28.92 -28.91 -7.22
N PRO A 511 30.04 -29.19 -7.93
CA PRO A 511 30.04 -29.38 -9.38
C PRO A 511 29.15 -30.55 -9.82
N GLU A 512 28.89 -31.53 -8.95
CA GLU A 512 27.98 -32.64 -9.19
C GLU A 512 26.51 -32.22 -9.32
N MET A 513 26.12 -31.03 -8.84
CA MET A 513 24.79 -30.46 -9.05
C MET A 513 24.59 -29.93 -10.47
N LEU A 514 25.66 -29.66 -11.21
CA LEU A 514 25.60 -29.20 -12.59
C LEU A 514 25.37 -30.34 -13.60
N LYS A 515 25.38 -31.60 -13.15
CA LYS A 515 25.01 -32.75 -13.97
C LYS A 515 23.52 -32.65 -14.36
N GLY A 516 23.26 -32.37 -15.63
CA GLY A 516 21.89 -32.16 -16.14
C GLY A 516 21.38 -30.73 -15.94
N CYS A 517 22.24 -29.79 -15.56
CA CYS A 517 21.92 -28.37 -15.58
C CYS A 517 22.01 -27.84 -17.03
N TYR A 518 20.98 -27.10 -17.44
CA TYR A 518 20.83 -26.54 -18.78
C TYR A 518 21.65 -25.27 -18.97
N GLY A 519 21.99 -24.55 -17.91
CA GLY A 519 22.84 -23.36 -17.98
C GLY A 519 22.60 -22.33 -16.90
N VAL A 520 23.27 -21.18 -17.07
CA VAL A 520 23.17 -19.99 -16.21
C VAL A 520 22.68 -18.80 -17.04
N SER A 521 21.80 -17.96 -16.52
CA SER A 521 21.60 -16.60 -17.04
C SER A 521 22.11 -15.58 -16.03
N GLU A 522 22.99 -14.69 -16.47
CA GLU A 522 23.73 -13.75 -15.60
C GLU A 522 23.38 -12.29 -15.91
N GLU A 523 22.96 -11.58 -14.87
CA GLU A 523 22.39 -10.23 -14.93
C GLU A 523 23.43 -9.12 -15.09
N THR A 524 24.60 -9.21 -14.46
CA THR A 524 25.49 -8.04 -14.31
C THR A 524 26.82 -8.16 -15.02
N THR A 525 27.39 -7.01 -15.37
CA THR A 525 28.71 -6.90 -16.01
C THR A 525 29.80 -7.63 -15.23
N THR A 526 29.75 -7.56 -13.90
CA THR A 526 30.72 -8.22 -13.01
C THR A 526 30.59 -9.75 -13.06
N GLY A 527 29.37 -10.29 -12.96
CA GLY A 527 29.15 -11.72 -13.08
C GLY A 527 29.50 -12.25 -14.48
N VAL A 528 29.18 -11.50 -15.54
CA VAL A 528 29.59 -11.84 -16.91
C VAL A 528 31.10 -11.88 -17.07
N HIS A 529 31.84 -10.94 -16.48
CA HIS A 529 33.29 -10.97 -16.47
C HIS A 529 33.82 -12.23 -15.76
N HIS A 530 33.19 -12.66 -14.66
CA HIS A 530 33.51 -13.92 -14.00
C HIS A 530 33.24 -15.14 -14.89
N LEU A 531 32.14 -15.16 -15.64
CA LEU A 531 31.83 -16.22 -16.61
C LEU A 531 32.88 -16.31 -17.72
N TYR A 532 33.29 -15.18 -18.31
CA TYR A 532 34.35 -15.18 -19.33
C TYR A 532 35.71 -15.62 -18.77
N ARG A 533 36.03 -15.24 -17.53
CA ARG A 533 37.23 -15.73 -16.84
C ARG A 533 37.16 -17.25 -16.65
N MET A 534 36.04 -17.77 -16.15
CA MET A 534 35.83 -19.21 -15.99
C MET A 534 35.91 -19.96 -17.33
N LEU A 535 35.37 -19.39 -18.41
CA LEU A 535 35.48 -19.97 -19.75
C LEU A 535 36.94 -20.02 -20.22
N LYS A 536 37.69 -18.91 -20.09
CA LYS A 536 39.12 -18.84 -20.46
C LYS A 536 39.98 -19.82 -19.65
N GLU A 537 39.62 -20.04 -18.39
CA GLU A 537 40.29 -20.98 -17.50
C GLU A 537 39.80 -22.43 -17.64
N ASN A 538 38.86 -22.72 -18.57
CA ASN A 538 38.20 -24.02 -18.72
C ASN A 538 37.51 -24.54 -17.43
N LYS A 539 37.05 -23.63 -16.58
CA LYS A 539 36.32 -23.92 -15.33
C LYS A 539 34.81 -23.76 -15.45
N LEU A 540 34.32 -23.13 -16.51
CA LEU A 540 32.88 -23.06 -16.77
C LEU A 540 32.38 -24.46 -17.16
N LEU A 541 31.33 -24.95 -16.50
CA LEU A 541 30.86 -26.34 -16.66
C LEU A 541 29.54 -26.46 -17.44
N VAL A 542 28.81 -25.35 -17.59
CA VAL A 542 27.52 -25.27 -18.28
C VAL A 542 27.49 -24.03 -19.19
N PRO A 543 26.67 -24.00 -20.25
CA PRO A 543 26.51 -22.80 -21.06
C PRO A 543 25.90 -21.66 -20.22
N ALA A 544 26.25 -20.42 -20.57
CA ALA A 544 25.72 -19.24 -19.91
C ALA A 544 25.16 -18.24 -20.93
N ILE A 545 24.07 -17.56 -20.57
CA ILE A 545 23.56 -16.40 -21.29
C ILE A 545 23.92 -15.14 -20.49
N ASN A 546 24.70 -14.28 -21.14
CA ASN A 546 24.97 -12.92 -20.73
C ASN A 546 23.71 -12.09 -21.01
N VAL A 547 22.91 -11.87 -19.96
CA VAL A 547 21.71 -11.02 -20.02
C VAL A 547 22.12 -9.55 -19.99
N ASN A 548 23.20 -9.22 -19.26
CA ASN A 548 23.71 -7.84 -19.14
C ASN A 548 23.85 -7.13 -20.48
N ASP A 549 24.42 -7.81 -21.48
CA ASP A 549 24.75 -7.21 -22.78
C ASP A 549 23.59 -7.21 -23.78
N SER A 550 22.39 -7.64 -23.35
CA SER A 550 21.18 -7.26 -24.07
C SER A 550 21.06 -5.74 -24.05
N VAL A 551 20.70 -5.15 -25.19
CA VAL A 551 20.57 -3.70 -25.35
C VAL A 551 19.55 -3.15 -24.36
N THR A 552 18.39 -3.81 -24.27
CA THR A 552 17.30 -3.47 -23.35
C THR A 552 17.62 -3.70 -21.88
N LYS A 553 18.79 -4.27 -21.56
CA LYS A 553 19.34 -4.34 -20.20
C LYS A 553 20.38 -3.24 -20.03
N SER A 554 21.57 -3.41 -20.60
CA SER A 554 22.74 -2.53 -20.41
C SER A 554 22.48 -1.03 -20.58
N LYS A 555 21.74 -0.56 -21.60
CA LYS A 555 21.48 0.89 -21.79
C LYS A 555 20.15 1.36 -21.24
N PHE A 556 19.44 0.50 -20.53
CA PHE A 556 18.22 0.88 -19.83
C PHE A 556 18.43 0.79 -18.34
N ASP A 557 18.67 -0.41 -17.83
CA ASP A 557 18.90 -0.71 -16.43
C ASP A 557 20.13 0.03 -15.88
N ASN A 558 21.32 -0.30 -16.39
CA ASN A 558 22.56 0.25 -15.85
C ASN A 558 22.61 1.77 -16.03
N LEU A 559 21.96 2.32 -17.07
CA LEU A 559 21.93 3.75 -17.36
C LEU A 559 20.80 4.48 -16.61
N TYR A 560 19.54 4.23 -16.99
CA TYR A 560 18.38 4.96 -16.46
C TYR A 560 17.99 4.50 -15.05
N GLY A 561 18.17 3.23 -14.72
CA GLY A 561 17.95 2.72 -13.37
C GLY A 561 18.88 3.39 -12.35
N CYS A 562 20.17 3.50 -12.68
CA CYS A 562 21.13 4.23 -11.83
C CYS A 562 20.84 5.73 -11.81
N ARG A 563 20.37 6.31 -12.93
CA ARG A 563 20.00 7.72 -13.00
C ARG A 563 18.88 8.09 -12.02
N GLU A 564 17.92 7.20 -11.78
CA GLU A 564 16.87 7.41 -10.78
C GLU A 564 17.35 7.07 -9.37
N SER A 565 17.94 5.88 -9.21
CA SER A 565 18.12 5.25 -7.90
C SER A 565 19.35 5.73 -7.12
N LEU A 566 20.39 6.25 -7.78
CA LEU A 566 21.55 6.83 -7.10
C LEU A 566 21.12 7.97 -6.18
N ILE A 567 20.37 8.92 -6.74
CA ILE A 567 19.92 10.11 -6.02
C ILE A 567 18.98 9.71 -4.90
N ASP A 568 18.09 8.74 -5.14
CA ASP A 568 17.20 8.21 -4.12
C ASP A 568 17.99 7.62 -2.93
N GLY A 569 19.00 6.79 -3.21
CA GLY A 569 19.90 6.23 -2.19
C GLY A 569 20.59 7.31 -1.35
N ILE A 570 21.24 8.29 -2.00
CA ILE A 570 21.94 9.39 -1.31
C ILE A 570 20.95 10.23 -0.50
N LYS A 571 19.78 10.55 -1.06
CA LYS A 571 18.76 11.37 -0.40
C LYS A 571 18.16 10.69 0.81
N ARG A 572 17.72 9.44 0.70
CA ARG A 572 17.19 8.68 1.85
C ARG A 572 18.25 8.48 2.93
N ALA A 573 19.51 8.33 2.55
CA ALA A 573 20.60 8.21 3.51
C ALA A 573 20.89 9.52 4.26
N THR A 574 21.00 10.64 3.55
CA THR A 574 21.66 11.85 4.09
C THR A 574 20.83 13.13 4.07
N ASP A 575 19.72 13.16 3.33
CA ASP A 575 18.92 14.36 3.03
C ASP A 575 19.73 15.53 2.42
N VAL A 576 20.97 15.28 1.98
CA VAL A 576 21.90 16.33 1.54
C VAL A 576 21.35 17.11 0.35
N MET A 577 21.55 18.44 0.34
CA MET A 577 21.31 19.24 -0.86
C MET A 577 22.44 18.99 -1.88
N ILE A 578 22.07 18.36 -3.01
CA ILE A 578 22.98 18.03 -4.13
C ILE A 578 23.32 19.28 -4.95
N ALA A 579 22.35 20.16 -5.15
CA ALA A 579 22.56 21.42 -5.86
C ALA A 579 23.71 22.24 -5.25
N GLY A 580 24.60 22.72 -6.11
CA GLY A 580 25.80 23.49 -5.72
C GLY A 580 26.94 22.65 -5.14
N LYS A 581 26.80 21.33 -5.01
CA LYS A 581 27.90 20.44 -4.56
C LYS A 581 28.82 20.08 -5.72
N VAL A 582 30.06 19.76 -5.37
CA VAL A 582 30.99 19.08 -6.28
C VAL A 582 30.82 17.58 -6.08
N ALA A 583 30.33 16.88 -7.10
CA ALA A 583 30.16 15.44 -7.07
C ALA A 583 31.17 14.77 -8.00
N VAL A 584 31.82 13.71 -7.53
CA VAL A 584 32.84 12.96 -8.25
C VAL A 584 32.27 11.59 -8.59
N VAL A 585 32.24 11.26 -9.87
CA VAL A 585 31.82 9.95 -10.38
C VAL A 585 33.05 9.24 -10.93
N ALA A 586 33.42 8.14 -10.30
CA ALA A 586 34.54 7.32 -10.74
C ALA A 586 34.06 6.21 -11.66
N GLY A 587 34.52 6.22 -12.91
CA GLY A 587 34.02 5.41 -14.01
C GLY A 587 32.93 6.14 -14.81
N TYR A 588 32.96 5.98 -16.12
CA TYR A 588 31.98 6.57 -17.04
C TYR A 588 31.48 5.56 -18.06
N GLY A 589 31.34 4.30 -17.63
CA GLY A 589 30.53 3.28 -18.29
C GLY A 589 29.03 3.60 -18.20
N ASP A 590 28.15 2.62 -18.36
CA ASP A 590 26.71 2.88 -18.38
C ASP A 590 26.15 3.35 -17.03
N VAL A 591 26.63 2.73 -15.94
CA VAL A 591 26.33 3.17 -14.57
C VAL A 591 26.84 4.59 -14.34
N GLY A 592 28.11 4.86 -14.66
CA GLY A 592 28.75 6.17 -14.51
C GLY A 592 28.03 7.28 -15.28
N LYS A 593 27.61 7.00 -16.52
CA LYS A 593 26.80 7.92 -17.34
C LYS A 593 25.49 8.28 -16.64
N GLY A 594 24.75 7.28 -16.16
CA GLY A 594 23.48 7.48 -15.45
C GLY A 594 23.65 8.29 -14.17
N CYS A 595 24.69 7.97 -13.40
CA CYS A 595 25.05 8.65 -12.15
C CYS A 595 25.41 10.12 -12.38
N ALA A 596 26.27 10.40 -13.36
CA ALA A 596 26.70 11.74 -13.71
C ALA A 596 25.51 12.61 -14.16
N ASP A 597 24.65 12.07 -15.02
CA ASP A 597 23.45 12.76 -15.50
C ASP A 597 22.49 13.09 -14.36
N ALA A 598 22.29 12.18 -13.42
CA ALA A 598 21.43 12.38 -12.27
C ALA A 598 21.93 13.50 -11.34
N LEU A 599 23.22 13.47 -11.01
CA LEU A 599 23.86 14.46 -10.16
C LEU A 599 23.84 15.86 -10.80
N ARG A 600 24.14 15.94 -12.10
CA ARG A 600 24.07 17.20 -12.86
C ARG A 600 22.65 17.73 -12.95
N SER A 601 21.67 16.86 -13.19
CA SER A 601 20.25 17.25 -13.25
C SER A 601 19.73 17.81 -11.93
N MET A 602 20.35 17.42 -10.81
CA MET A 602 20.10 17.95 -9.46
C MET A 602 20.95 19.18 -9.11
N GLY A 603 21.68 19.75 -10.08
CA GLY A 603 22.45 20.98 -9.92
C GLY A 603 23.85 20.81 -9.31
N ALA A 604 24.40 19.60 -9.27
CA ALA A 604 25.80 19.39 -8.88
C ALA A 604 26.76 19.76 -10.01
N ARG A 605 27.96 20.24 -9.67
CA ARG A 605 29.12 20.27 -10.57
C ARG A 605 29.76 18.89 -10.55
N VAL A 606 29.66 18.15 -11.66
CA VAL A 606 30.11 16.76 -11.75
C VAL A 606 31.52 16.69 -12.34
N LEU A 607 32.38 15.97 -11.64
CA LEU A 607 33.74 15.60 -12.04
C LEU A 607 33.73 14.10 -12.33
N VAL A 608 34.42 13.69 -13.38
CA VAL A 608 34.52 12.29 -13.80
C VAL A 608 35.97 11.85 -13.75
N THR A 609 36.23 10.65 -13.23
CA THR A 609 37.54 9.99 -13.35
C THR A 609 37.39 8.77 -14.24
N GLU A 610 38.26 8.62 -15.24
CA GLU A 610 38.22 7.48 -16.17
C GLU A 610 39.63 7.03 -16.57
N VAL A 611 39.74 5.74 -16.83
CA VAL A 611 40.91 5.09 -17.43
C VAL A 611 40.70 4.81 -18.92
N ASP A 612 39.45 4.64 -19.37
CA ASP A 612 39.13 4.43 -20.77
C ASP A 612 39.04 5.79 -21.49
N PRO A 613 39.87 6.02 -22.53
CA PRO A 613 39.90 7.31 -23.24
C PRO A 613 38.62 7.60 -24.04
N ILE A 614 37.88 6.58 -24.49
CA ILE A 614 36.62 6.75 -25.21
C ILE A 614 35.55 7.23 -24.24
N ASN A 615 35.42 6.59 -23.07
CA ASN A 615 34.48 7.03 -22.03
C ASN A 615 34.86 8.41 -21.47
N ALA A 616 36.15 8.68 -21.25
CA ALA A 616 36.63 9.99 -20.85
C ALA A 616 36.26 11.07 -21.89
N LEU A 617 36.49 10.80 -23.18
CA LEU A 617 36.11 11.73 -24.24
C LEU A 617 34.59 11.97 -24.27
N GLN A 618 33.78 10.92 -24.09
CA GLN A 618 32.33 11.05 -23.98
C GLN A 618 31.92 11.96 -22.82
N ALA A 619 32.54 11.80 -21.64
CA ALA A 619 32.27 12.68 -20.50
C ALA A 619 32.65 14.13 -20.79
N ALA A 620 33.84 14.35 -21.36
CA ALA A 620 34.34 15.69 -21.69
C ALA A 620 33.44 16.41 -22.70
N VAL A 621 33.00 15.74 -23.77
CA VAL A 621 32.13 16.37 -24.79
C VAL A 621 30.70 16.59 -24.29
N GLN A 622 30.25 15.85 -23.28
CA GLN A 622 28.99 16.17 -22.57
C GLN A 622 29.15 17.39 -21.63
N GLY A 623 30.37 17.88 -21.40
CA GLY A 623 30.65 19.04 -20.57
C GLY A 623 30.97 18.70 -19.11
N TYR A 624 31.30 17.44 -18.81
CA TYR A 624 31.85 17.06 -17.50
C TYR A 624 33.35 17.35 -17.45
N GLN A 625 33.84 17.80 -16.29
CA GLN A 625 35.28 17.89 -16.08
C GLN A 625 35.84 16.49 -15.87
N VAL A 626 36.74 16.05 -16.74
CA VAL A 626 37.48 14.80 -16.57
C VAL A 626 38.80 15.08 -15.87
N THR A 627 39.08 14.37 -14.80
CA THR A 627 40.24 14.60 -13.91
C THR A 627 40.68 13.30 -13.22
N THR A 628 41.80 13.32 -12.52
CA THR A 628 42.23 12.20 -11.67
C THR A 628 41.53 12.22 -10.30
N MET A 629 41.53 11.08 -9.60
CA MET A 629 40.95 11.01 -8.25
C MET A 629 41.76 11.84 -7.24
N GLU A 630 43.08 11.92 -7.43
CA GLU A 630 43.99 12.74 -6.63
C GLU A 630 43.62 14.23 -6.69
N GLU A 631 43.24 14.73 -7.87
CA GLU A 631 42.79 16.11 -8.05
C GLU A 631 41.32 16.31 -7.61
N ALA A 632 40.49 15.27 -7.71
CA ALA A 632 39.08 15.34 -7.35
C ALA A 632 38.83 15.26 -5.83
N ALA A 633 39.60 14.44 -5.10
CA ALA A 633 39.44 14.19 -3.66
C ALA A 633 39.41 15.46 -2.77
N PRO A 634 40.30 16.46 -2.93
CA PRO A 634 40.28 17.66 -2.08
C PRO A 634 39.11 18.62 -2.35
N GLN A 635 38.44 18.50 -3.49
CA GLN A 635 37.35 19.39 -3.91
C GLN A 635 35.96 18.74 -3.85
N GLY A 636 35.88 17.42 -3.96
CA GLY A 636 34.64 16.66 -3.93
C GLY A 636 33.93 16.70 -2.58
N GLN A 637 32.61 16.60 -2.63
CA GLN A 637 31.73 16.52 -1.45
C GLN A 637 30.82 15.28 -1.50
N ILE A 638 30.61 14.73 -2.69
CA ILE A 638 29.90 13.47 -2.92
C ILE A 638 30.79 12.65 -3.85
N PHE A 639 31.11 11.41 -3.48
CA PHE A 639 31.91 10.49 -4.26
C PHE A 639 31.09 9.24 -4.56
N VAL A 640 31.01 8.87 -5.83
CA VAL A 640 30.26 7.72 -6.33
C VAL A 640 31.19 6.86 -7.16
N THR A 641 31.44 5.63 -6.74
CA THR A 641 32.22 4.65 -7.52
C THR A 641 31.30 3.78 -8.38
N THR A 642 31.66 3.61 -9.66
CA THR A 642 30.82 2.98 -10.70
C THR A 642 31.62 2.05 -11.62
N THR A 643 32.79 1.58 -11.18
CA THR A 643 33.82 1.03 -12.08
C THR A 643 33.75 -0.48 -12.24
N GLY A 644 33.20 -1.21 -11.26
CA GLY A 644 33.35 -2.66 -11.16
C GLY A 644 34.81 -3.10 -10.91
N CYS A 645 35.69 -2.17 -10.56
CA CYS A 645 37.10 -2.39 -10.27
C CYS A 645 37.40 -2.17 -8.78
N ARG A 646 38.61 -2.49 -8.34
CA ARG A 646 39.03 -2.40 -6.94
C ARG A 646 39.89 -1.16 -6.67
N ASP A 647 39.94 -0.75 -5.41
CA ASP A 647 40.89 0.24 -4.89
C ASP A 647 40.80 1.62 -5.58
N ILE A 648 39.58 2.08 -5.89
CA ILE A 648 39.32 3.39 -6.52
C ILE A 648 39.43 4.53 -5.51
N LEU A 649 38.86 4.34 -4.31
CA LEU A 649 38.99 5.24 -3.18
C LEU A 649 39.79 4.58 -2.07
N VAL A 650 40.99 5.09 -1.81
CA VAL A 650 41.98 4.52 -0.87
C VAL A 650 42.43 5.56 0.16
N GLY A 651 43.23 5.15 1.15
CA GLY A 651 43.71 5.99 2.25
C GLY A 651 44.14 7.41 1.89
N LYS A 652 45.02 7.56 0.88
CA LYS A 652 45.49 8.88 0.41
C LYS A 652 44.37 9.83 -0.05
N HIS A 653 43.24 9.30 -0.51
CA HIS A 653 42.08 10.09 -0.92
C HIS A 653 41.28 10.55 0.30
N PHE A 654 41.03 9.64 1.26
CA PHE A 654 40.27 9.94 2.47
C PHE A 654 40.94 11.02 3.34
N GLU A 655 42.27 11.05 3.38
CA GLU A 655 43.04 12.03 4.17
C GLU A 655 42.88 13.47 3.68
N VAL A 656 42.55 13.66 2.40
CA VAL A 656 42.41 15.00 1.79
C VAL A 656 40.95 15.39 1.54
N MET A 657 40.00 14.48 1.79
CA MET A 657 38.57 14.77 1.65
C MET A 657 38.11 15.85 2.63
N ARG A 658 37.14 16.64 2.18
CA ARG A 658 36.50 17.68 2.99
C ARG A 658 35.72 17.04 4.14
N ASN A 659 35.58 17.79 5.24
CA ASN A 659 34.75 17.35 6.36
C ASN A 659 33.30 17.08 5.89
N ASP A 660 32.78 15.93 6.30
CA ASP A 660 31.46 15.40 5.92
C ASP A 660 31.30 15.12 4.42
N ALA A 661 32.39 14.75 3.74
CA ALA A 661 32.31 14.18 2.40
C ALA A 661 31.50 12.87 2.43
N ILE A 662 30.53 12.75 1.51
CA ILE A 662 29.71 11.56 1.33
C ILE A 662 30.42 10.64 0.35
N VAL A 663 30.64 9.39 0.75
CA VAL A 663 31.31 8.36 -0.05
C VAL A 663 30.37 7.18 -0.19
N CYS A 664 30.11 6.77 -1.42
CA CYS A 664 29.24 5.65 -1.72
C CYS A 664 29.66 4.93 -3.01
N ASN A 665 29.19 3.70 -3.12
CA ASN A 665 29.45 2.84 -4.26
C ASN A 665 28.12 2.39 -4.85
N ILE A 666 28.03 2.34 -6.17
CA ILE A 666 26.87 1.78 -6.88
C ILE A 666 27.30 0.72 -7.90
N GLY A 667 28.60 0.39 -7.95
CA GLY A 667 29.10 -0.85 -8.56
C GLY A 667 28.86 -2.06 -7.65
N HIS A 668 29.18 -3.26 -8.16
CA HIS A 668 28.63 -4.50 -7.63
C HIS A 668 29.22 -5.00 -6.28
N PHE A 669 30.51 -4.80 -6.01
CA PHE A 669 31.17 -5.27 -4.77
C PHE A 669 31.62 -4.12 -3.87
N ASP A 670 31.96 -4.40 -2.61
CA ASP A 670 32.45 -3.43 -1.62
C ASP A 670 33.94 -3.07 -1.74
N ILE A 671 34.61 -3.53 -2.80
CA ILE A 671 36.05 -3.38 -3.00
C ILE A 671 36.45 -2.13 -3.82
N GLU A 672 35.49 -1.38 -4.36
CA GLU A 672 35.80 -0.10 -5.03
C GLU A 672 36.33 0.94 -4.02
N ILE A 673 35.88 0.83 -2.77
CA ILE A 673 36.22 1.70 -1.65
C ILE A 673 37.01 0.88 -0.64
N ASP A 674 38.16 1.37 -0.20
CA ASP A 674 38.97 0.74 0.85
C ASP A 674 38.35 0.98 2.25
N VAL A 675 37.21 0.32 2.49
CA VAL A 675 36.46 0.39 3.76
C VAL A 675 37.28 -0.22 4.90
N ALA A 676 38.11 -1.22 4.62
CA ALA A 676 38.99 -1.84 5.60
C ALA A 676 40.00 -0.82 6.15
N TRP A 677 40.66 -0.05 5.27
CA TRP A 677 41.53 1.04 5.68
C TRP A 677 40.77 2.11 6.46
N LEU A 678 39.57 2.49 6.01
CA LEU A 678 38.75 3.50 6.70
C LEU A 678 38.41 3.07 8.14
N LYS A 679 37.97 1.82 8.33
CA LYS A 679 37.67 1.24 9.64
C LYS A 679 38.92 1.16 10.53
N ALA A 680 40.08 0.83 9.96
CA ALA A 680 41.34 0.70 10.71
C ALA A 680 41.97 2.03 11.13
N ASN A 681 41.76 3.11 10.36
CA ASN A 681 42.43 4.40 10.57
C ASN A 681 41.53 5.49 11.17
N ALA A 682 40.21 5.27 11.24
CA ALA A 682 39.31 6.20 11.90
C ALA A 682 39.50 6.17 13.44
N LYS A 683 39.46 7.36 14.06
CA LYS A 683 39.51 7.52 15.53
C LYS A 683 38.25 6.98 16.20
N SER A 684 37.10 7.15 15.54
CA SER A 684 35.82 6.62 15.98
C SER A 684 34.85 6.55 14.81
N VAL A 685 33.83 5.70 14.94
CA VAL A 685 32.71 5.61 14.00
C VAL A 685 31.42 5.88 14.76
N GLN A 686 30.56 6.71 14.16
CA GLN A 686 29.20 6.95 14.64
C GLN A 686 28.22 6.40 13.60
N ASN A 687 27.50 5.34 13.95
CA ASN A 687 26.35 4.93 13.16
C ASN A 687 25.22 5.94 13.37
N ILE A 688 24.84 6.66 12.30
CA ILE A 688 23.77 7.66 12.35
C ILE A 688 22.40 6.98 12.30
N LYS A 689 22.29 5.99 11.40
CA LYS A 689 21.16 5.09 11.21
C LYS A 689 21.64 3.88 10.38
N PRO A 690 20.84 2.82 10.21
CA PRO A 690 21.23 1.70 9.35
C PRO A 690 21.75 2.17 7.99
N GLN A 691 22.90 1.62 7.58
CA GLN A 691 23.61 1.93 6.32
C GLN A 691 24.14 3.37 6.20
N VAL A 692 24.26 4.14 7.29
CA VAL A 692 24.87 5.48 7.28
C VAL A 692 25.84 5.62 8.46
N ASP A 693 27.13 5.60 8.14
CA ASP A 693 28.21 5.63 9.12
C ASP A 693 29.08 6.87 8.93
N ARG A 694 29.35 7.58 10.02
CA ARG A 694 30.18 8.78 10.04
C ARG A 694 31.50 8.48 10.76
N TYR A 695 32.58 8.42 10.00
CA TYR A 695 33.93 8.12 10.48
C TYR A 695 34.69 9.41 10.80
N LEU A 696 35.22 9.53 12.01
CA LEU A 696 36.13 10.62 12.40
C LEU A 696 37.57 10.26 12.05
N MET A 697 38.19 11.01 11.15
CA MET A 697 39.56 10.77 10.68
C MET A 697 40.61 11.42 11.58
N PRO A 698 41.90 10.99 11.52
CA PRO A 698 42.97 11.55 12.34
C PRO A 698 43.16 13.06 12.19
N ASN A 699 42.94 13.59 10.99
CA ASN A 699 43.02 15.02 10.65
C ASN A 699 41.85 15.86 11.24
N GLY A 700 40.85 15.23 11.85
CA GLY A 700 39.68 15.90 12.44
C GLY A 700 38.47 16.05 11.51
N ASN A 701 38.62 15.72 10.22
CA ASN A 701 37.51 15.69 9.27
C ASN A 701 36.70 14.39 9.44
N HIS A 702 35.44 14.44 9.03
CA HIS A 702 34.57 13.27 8.98
C HIS A 702 34.34 12.80 7.54
N ILE A 703 34.13 11.50 7.38
CA ILE A 703 33.67 10.86 6.14
C ILE A 703 32.34 10.16 6.42
N ILE A 704 31.34 10.40 5.59
CA ILE A 704 30.05 9.72 5.65
C ILE A 704 30.07 8.58 4.63
N LEU A 705 30.16 7.34 5.08
CA LEU A 705 30.11 6.15 4.25
C LEU A 705 28.68 5.62 4.19
N LEU A 706 28.20 5.33 2.98
CA LEU A 706 26.87 4.77 2.75
C LEU A 706 26.95 3.25 2.50
N ALA A 707 26.02 2.51 3.10
CA ALA A 707 25.85 1.06 2.95
C ALA A 707 27.15 0.24 3.13
N GLU A 708 28.04 0.68 4.02
CA GLU A 708 29.36 0.07 4.23
C GLU A 708 30.18 -0.12 2.93
N GLY A 709 29.98 0.75 1.93
CA GLY A 709 30.67 0.65 0.64
C GLY A 709 30.03 -0.33 -0.36
N ARG A 710 28.87 -0.93 -0.03
CA ARG A 710 28.06 -1.74 -0.96
C ARG A 710 27.11 -0.86 -1.79
N LEU A 711 26.36 -1.48 -2.71
CA LEU A 711 25.43 -0.82 -3.62
C LEU A 711 24.48 0.14 -2.87
N VAL A 712 24.71 1.44 -3.01
CA VAL A 712 24.01 2.49 -2.27
C VAL A 712 22.54 2.61 -2.65
N ASN A 713 22.20 2.40 -3.93
CA ASN A 713 20.83 2.50 -4.43
C ASN A 713 19.92 1.41 -3.82
N LEU A 714 20.44 0.20 -3.63
CA LEU A 714 19.71 -0.92 -3.00
C LEU A 714 19.85 -0.91 -1.48
N GLY A 715 21.05 -0.61 -0.97
CA GLY A 715 21.34 -0.58 0.46
C GLY A 715 20.59 0.53 1.18
N CYS A 716 20.63 1.76 0.65
CA CYS A 716 20.01 2.93 1.27
C CYS A 716 18.62 3.29 0.73
N ALA A 717 18.19 2.69 -0.39
CA ALA A 717 16.85 2.88 -0.95
C ALA A 717 16.24 1.53 -1.38
N THR A 718 15.79 1.43 -2.63
CA THR A 718 15.03 0.28 -3.15
C THR A 718 15.53 -0.21 -4.51
N GLY A 719 16.72 0.22 -4.93
CA GLY A 719 17.25 -0.08 -6.25
C GLY A 719 16.47 0.57 -7.37
N HIS A 720 16.49 -0.06 -8.54
CA HIS A 720 15.86 0.46 -9.76
C HIS A 720 14.34 0.33 -9.72
N SER A 721 13.65 1.22 -10.42
CA SER A 721 12.19 1.23 -10.53
C SER A 721 11.67 0.04 -11.33
N SER A 722 10.42 -0.36 -11.09
CA SER A 722 9.85 -1.57 -11.68
C SER A 722 9.84 -1.56 -13.22
N PHE A 723 9.60 -0.40 -13.84
CA PHE A 723 9.57 -0.28 -15.30
C PHE A 723 10.89 -0.66 -15.96
N VAL A 724 12.01 -0.12 -15.48
CA VAL A 724 13.31 -0.45 -16.09
C VAL A 724 13.72 -1.88 -15.78
N MET A 725 13.41 -2.39 -14.57
CA MET A 725 13.66 -3.80 -14.22
C MET A 725 12.79 -4.77 -15.02
N SER A 726 11.63 -4.33 -15.52
CA SER A 726 10.83 -5.13 -16.45
C SER A 726 11.59 -5.41 -17.76
N CYS A 727 12.41 -4.48 -18.25
CA CYS A 727 13.24 -4.70 -19.43
C CYS A 727 14.27 -5.80 -19.13
N SER A 728 15.03 -5.67 -18.05
CA SER A 728 16.05 -6.64 -17.63
C SER A 728 15.45 -8.03 -17.37
N PHE A 729 14.40 -8.09 -16.57
CA PHE A 729 13.80 -9.36 -16.16
C PHE A 729 13.01 -10.04 -17.27
N SER A 730 12.52 -9.28 -18.27
CA SER A 730 12.02 -9.88 -19.50
C SER A 730 13.13 -10.66 -20.22
N ASN A 731 14.34 -10.10 -20.31
CA ASN A 731 15.49 -10.82 -20.85
C ASN A 731 15.86 -12.04 -20.00
N GLN A 732 15.81 -11.95 -18.67
CA GLN A 732 16.04 -13.11 -17.80
C GLN A 732 15.06 -14.25 -18.07
N VAL A 733 13.77 -13.96 -18.17
CA VAL A 733 12.76 -15.01 -18.46
C VAL A 733 13.00 -15.62 -19.85
N LEU A 734 13.30 -14.79 -20.85
CA LEU A 734 13.61 -15.28 -22.20
C LEU A 734 14.89 -16.11 -22.23
N ALA A 735 15.93 -15.74 -21.46
CA ALA A 735 17.16 -16.51 -21.32
C ALA A 735 16.91 -17.86 -20.65
N GLN A 736 16.11 -17.90 -19.59
CA GLN A 736 15.72 -19.15 -18.92
C GLN A 736 14.95 -20.08 -19.87
N ILE A 737 14.01 -19.54 -20.65
CA ILE A 737 13.30 -20.32 -21.70
C ILE A 737 14.29 -20.82 -22.75
N ALA A 738 15.20 -19.95 -23.25
CA ALA A 738 16.16 -20.29 -24.28
C ALA A 738 17.13 -21.41 -23.86
N LEU A 739 17.56 -21.42 -22.60
CA LEU A 739 18.41 -22.49 -22.04
C LEU A 739 17.62 -23.78 -21.86
N TYR A 740 16.44 -23.71 -21.25
CA TYR A 740 15.64 -24.90 -20.93
C TYR A 740 15.07 -25.59 -22.16
N LYS A 741 14.66 -24.82 -23.16
CA LYS A 741 14.04 -25.30 -24.41
C LYS A 741 15.03 -25.45 -25.57
N ALA A 742 16.33 -25.33 -25.31
CA ALA A 742 17.36 -25.42 -26.34
C ALA A 742 17.24 -26.71 -27.18
N GLU A 743 16.90 -27.84 -26.56
CA GLU A 743 16.80 -29.16 -27.23
C GLU A 743 15.36 -29.51 -27.70
N ASP A 744 14.37 -28.61 -27.53
CA ASP A 744 12.97 -28.85 -27.91
C ASP A 744 12.71 -28.34 -29.34
N GLU A 745 12.84 -29.22 -30.33
CA GLU A 745 12.60 -28.89 -31.74
C GLU A 745 11.19 -28.38 -32.03
N ALA A 746 10.17 -28.89 -31.31
CA ALA A 746 8.79 -28.47 -31.51
C ALA A 746 8.60 -27.03 -31.02
N PHE A 747 9.21 -26.69 -29.87
CA PHE A 747 9.22 -25.32 -29.36
C PHE A 747 9.93 -24.36 -30.31
N GLY A 748 11.12 -24.71 -30.82
CA GLY A 748 11.85 -23.83 -31.74
C GLY A 748 11.20 -23.63 -33.10
N LYS A 749 10.45 -24.63 -33.61
CA LYS A 749 9.62 -24.46 -34.82
C LYS A 749 8.43 -23.52 -34.59
N LYS A 750 7.88 -23.51 -33.37
CA LYS A 750 6.76 -22.63 -33.00
C LYS A 750 7.22 -21.20 -32.73
N TYR A 751 8.37 -21.04 -32.07
CA TYR A 751 8.93 -19.76 -31.65
C TYR A 751 10.31 -19.53 -32.25
N ILE A 752 10.31 -19.16 -33.53
CA ILE A 752 11.52 -18.98 -34.35
C ILE A 752 12.48 -17.91 -33.78
N GLU A 753 11.96 -16.97 -32.98
CA GLU A 753 12.73 -15.92 -32.34
C GLU A 753 13.77 -16.44 -31.31
N PHE A 754 13.60 -17.65 -30.76
CA PHE A 754 14.59 -18.28 -29.89
C PHE A 754 15.78 -18.90 -30.66
N GLY A 755 15.75 -18.84 -31.99
CA GLY A 755 16.85 -19.26 -32.85
C GLY A 755 16.98 -20.78 -32.97
N THR A 756 18.20 -21.24 -33.30
CA THR A 756 18.49 -22.65 -33.58
C THR A 756 18.36 -23.54 -32.34
N THR A 757 17.56 -24.60 -32.48
CA THR A 757 17.41 -25.68 -31.51
C THR A 757 18.60 -26.62 -31.58
N GLY A 758 19.17 -26.93 -30.42
CA GLY A 758 20.28 -27.84 -30.21
C GLY A 758 20.97 -27.55 -28.88
N LYS A 759 21.59 -28.58 -28.30
CA LYS A 759 22.37 -28.44 -27.07
C LYS A 759 23.48 -27.40 -27.29
N LYS A 760 23.44 -26.30 -26.55
CA LYS A 760 24.49 -25.28 -26.61
C LYS A 760 25.77 -25.84 -25.99
N PRO A 761 26.93 -25.77 -26.67
CA PRO A 761 28.20 -26.14 -26.04
C PRO A 761 28.51 -25.17 -24.89
N VAL A 762 29.42 -25.56 -24.01
CA VAL A 762 29.88 -24.68 -22.93
C VAL A 762 30.49 -23.42 -23.53
N GLY A 763 29.92 -22.27 -23.18
CA GLY A 763 30.27 -20.97 -23.72
C GLY A 763 29.39 -19.88 -23.12
N VAL A 764 29.73 -18.62 -23.41
CA VAL A 764 28.95 -17.45 -23.00
C VAL A 764 28.28 -16.86 -24.24
N TYR A 765 26.95 -16.77 -24.23
CA TYR A 765 26.12 -16.35 -25.35
C TYR A 765 25.32 -15.10 -24.99
N VAL A 766 24.81 -14.39 -25.99
CA VAL A 766 23.83 -13.31 -25.82
C VAL A 766 22.50 -13.73 -26.44
N LEU A 767 21.40 -13.10 -26.01
CA LEU A 767 20.11 -13.31 -26.64
C LEU A 767 20.12 -12.78 -28.10
N PRO A 768 19.43 -13.45 -29.04
CA PRO A 768 19.23 -12.92 -30.38
C PRO A 768 18.60 -11.53 -30.36
N LYS A 769 19.04 -10.66 -31.27
CA LYS A 769 18.57 -9.27 -31.34
C LYS A 769 17.05 -9.13 -31.48
N ILE A 770 16.40 -10.07 -32.17
CA ILE A 770 14.94 -10.06 -32.32
C ILE A 770 14.20 -10.20 -30.96
N LEU A 771 14.77 -10.94 -30.01
CA LEU A 771 14.20 -11.03 -28.66
C LEU A 771 14.43 -9.73 -27.88
N ASP A 772 15.58 -9.10 -28.05
CA ASP A 772 15.92 -7.81 -27.45
C ASP A 772 14.99 -6.69 -27.96
N GLU A 773 14.76 -6.63 -29.27
CA GLU A 773 13.79 -5.73 -29.90
C GLU A 773 12.35 -6.03 -29.45
N GLN A 774 12.01 -7.32 -29.28
CA GLN A 774 10.73 -7.72 -28.71
C GLN A 774 10.57 -7.20 -27.27
N VAL A 775 11.60 -7.29 -26.43
CA VAL A 775 11.56 -6.70 -25.08
C VAL A 775 11.26 -5.20 -25.19
N ALA A 776 11.96 -4.44 -26.02
CA ALA A 776 11.69 -3.02 -26.20
C ALA A 776 10.24 -2.76 -26.62
N LEU A 777 9.74 -3.50 -27.63
CA LEU A 777 8.39 -3.37 -28.15
C LEU A 777 7.32 -3.56 -27.07
N LEU A 778 7.51 -4.53 -26.16
CA LEU A 778 6.57 -4.82 -25.08
C LEU A 778 6.44 -3.69 -24.04
N HIS A 779 7.35 -2.71 -24.04
CA HIS A 779 7.35 -1.59 -23.10
C HIS A 779 6.83 -0.29 -23.71
N LEU A 780 6.77 -0.16 -25.04
CA LEU A 780 6.46 1.11 -25.72
C LEU A 780 5.05 1.64 -25.41
N GLU A 781 4.05 0.76 -25.35
CA GLU A 781 2.67 1.17 -25.08
C GLU A 781 2.52 1.85 -23.71
N HIS A 782 3.23 1.34 -22.69
CA HIS A 782 3.17 1.84 -21.32
C HIS A 782 3.70 3.27 -21.19
N VAL A 783 4.66 3.65 -22.03
CA VAL A 783 5.21 5.02 -22.10
C VAL A 783 4.56 5.86 -23.21
N ASN A 784 3.45 5.39 -23.78
CA ASN A 784 2.71 6.06 -24.86
C ASN A 784 3.59 6.36 -26.09
N ALA A 785 4.56 5.49 -26.38
CA ALA A 785 5.38 5.56 -27.58
C ALA A 785 4.71 4.79 -28.73
N LYS A 786 4.60 5.43 -29.89
CA LYS A 786 4.04 4.83 -31.11
C LYS A 786 5.16 4.52 -32.10
N LEU A 787 5.29 3.25 -32.47
CA LEU A 787 6.30 2.79 -33.41
C LEU A 787 5.78 2.87 -34.85
N SER A 788 6.52 3.55 -35.72
CA SER A 788 6.27 3.53 -37.17
C SER A 788 6.55 2.15 -37.75
N LYS A 789 5.83 1.77 -38.80
CA LYS A 789 6.08 0.53 -39.55
C LYS A 789 6.77 0.85 -40.87
N LEU A 790 7.80 0.09 -41.22
CA LEU A 790 8.42 0.17 -42.54
C LEU A 790 7.40 -0.26 -43.60
N THR A 791 7.32 0.51 -44.69
CA THR A 791 6.66 0.05 -45.91
C THR A 791 7.52 -1.03 -46.59
N PRO A 792 6.93 -1.90 -47.43
CA PRO A 792 7.70 -2.90 -48.17
C PRO A 792 8.88 -2.31 -48.97
N VAL A 793 8.67 -1.14 -49.59
CA VAL A 793 9.71 -0.43 -50.36
C VAL A 793 10.86 0.04 -49.46
N GLN A 794 10.57 0.51 -48.24
CA GLN A 794 11.62 0.92 -47.29
C GLN A 794 12.41 -0.27 -46.76
N ALA A 795 11.74 -1.39 -46.47
CA ALA A 795 12.38 -2.60 -45.99
C ALA A 795 13.32 -3.19 -47.07
N GLU A 796 12.86 -3.25 -48.32
CA GLU A 796 13.69 -3.64 -49.47
C GLU A 796 14.89 -2.71 -49.65
N TYR A 797 14.69 -1.39 -49.61
CA TYR A 797 15.76 -0.40 -49.74
C TYR A 797 16.86 -0.57 -48.68
N LEU A 798 16.47 -0.88 -47.43
CA LEU A 798 17.40 -1.09 -46.33
C LEU A 798 17.99 -2.51 -46.31
N GLY A 799 17.45 -3.45 -47.09
CA GLY A 799 17.81 -4.86 -47.05
C GLY A 799 17.45 -5.54 -45.73
N LEU A 800 16.31 -5.16 -45.13
CA LEU A 800 15.83 -5.66 -43.82
C LEU A 800 14.47 -6.34 -43.97
N ASP A 801 14.16 -7.24 -43.04
CA ASP A 801 12.78 -7.74 -42.87
C ASP A 801 11.92 -6.64 -42.21
N ILE A 802 10.65 -6.54 -42.61
CA ILE A 802 9.68 -5.60 -42.01
C ILE A 802 9.49 -5.85 -40.51
N ALA A 803 9.63 -7.12 -40.08
CA ALA A 803 9.53 -7.54 -38.68
C ALA A 803 10.87 -7.43 -37.91
N GLY A 804 11.96 -7.06 -38.57
CA GLY A 804 13.31 -7.02 -37.99
C GLY A 804 14.07 -8.36 -38.08
N PRO A 805 15.28 -8.44 -37.51
CA PRO A 805 15.94 -7.42 -36.69
C PRO A 805 16.32 -6.17 -37.50
N PHE A 806 16.22 -4.99 -36.88
CA PHE A 806 16.38 -3.70 -37.56
C PHE A 806 17.82 -3.20 -37.62
N LYS A 807 18.75 -3.89 -36.96
CA LYS A 807 20.16 -3.51 -36.84
C LYS A 807 21.07 -4.73 -36.89
N SER A 808 22.31 -4.53 -37.35
CA SER A 808 23.34 -5.56 -37.34
C SER A 808 23.79 -5.91 -35.92
N GLU A 809 24.39 -7.09 -35.73
CA GLU A 809 24.92 -7.49 -34.41
C GLU A 809 26.02 -6.59 -33.85
N ILE A 810 26.81 -5.93 -34.71
CA ILE A 810 27.89 -5.01 -34.29
C ILE A 810 27.38 -3.61 -33.92
N TYR A 811 26.08 -3.35 -34.05
CA TYR A 811 25.50 -2.05 -33.75
C TYR A 811 25.44 -1.85 -32.23
N ARG A 812 25.94 -0.71 -31.76
CA ARG A 812 25.96 -0.36 -30.34
C ARG A 812 24.67 0.39 -30.02
N TYR A 813 23.55 -0.32 -29.91
CA TYR A 813 22.17 0.17 -29.71
C TYR A 813 21.44 0.58 -30.96
#